data_AF-A0A6I5N1V1-F1
#
_entry.id   AF-A0A6I5N1V1-F1
#
_cell.length_a   1.000
_cell.length_b   1.000
_cell.length_c   1.000
_cell.angle_alpha   90.00
_cell.angle_beta   90.00
_cell.angle_gamma   90.00
#
_symmetry.space_group_name_H-M   'P 1'
#
loop_
_entity.id
_entity.type
_entity.pdbx_description
1 polymer ?
#
loop_
_entity_poly.entity_id
_entity_poly.type
_entity_poly.pdbx_seq_one_letter_code
_entity_poly.pdbx_strand_id
1 'polypeptide(L)'
;MTQRIVAGIVAHVDAGKTTLSEALLYQSGKLRKLGRVDHGDAYLDSDDIEKARGITIFAEPAILDLPGRGSGSPAAGGAAGNVAGADDGPADDIELTLIDTPGHVDFAAETERALAVLDYAVLVVSGTDGVQGHTETLWRLLRHYHVPTFVFVNKMDAPTADRAVVLAQLRRRFGDGVVDFSENLDDSSEDIAMQDEAATEEFLDAGTLSTATIARLVAERKVFPVYFGSALKLDGVDEFLDGFATYARQPAEEGAGEFAARVYKISHDAQGNRLTWLKVTGGTLRAKMMLETDRAGESFSEKADQVRLYSGAKFETVAGLPAGSVAAVAGPGHTYPGEGLGAAADVGEPTLQPVLTYTLLPGDNDIHKCLLALRELGDEDPLLHVVWDAALQEVRVQLMGAVQLEIVEQLLHDRFGLDVTFSPGSILYKETILAPVEGAGHFEPLRHYAEAHILIEPLPEGSGVEVASAMSEDDLDRNWQRLIMTHLRERDFAGVLVGAPLTDVRLTLVAARAHDKHTEGGDFRQATYRAVRQGLMEARAGVAIKQGLPGIQPDSASPYEVAERYGGDSVDEASPDETEDAGAQRASETPSSEGVGKREAFSGGSSRATGNASNSTEPSGGDDSAEPLTRCRIAGTGNCQLLEPWYRFRLEVPQDLIGRAMADIQRMAGSFGTPATDGDYAVLEGTAPVAEMRDYAMAVNAYAHGRGHLTCSFDGYHPCHNQDDVLADPDHANYDPERDLENTPDSVFCAHGAGYPVKWYKVPEFMHLPYATAM
;
A
#
# COMPACT_ATOMS: atom_id res chain seq x y z
N MET A 1 5.99 -13.42 47.43
CA MET A 1 6.13 -13.96 46.06
C MET A 1 6.60 -12.83 45.17
N THR A 2 7.29 -13.09 44.06
CA THR A 2 7.68 -12.00 43.13
C THR A 2 6.57 -11.85 42.10
N GLN A 3 5.96 -10.67 42.02
CA GLN A 3 4.98 -10.35 40.99
C GLN A 3 5.71 -10.00 39.69
N ARG A 4 5.18 -10.46 38.56
CA ARG A 4 5.72 -10.14 37.22
C ARG A 4 4.72 -9.28 36.46
N ILE A 5 5.19 -8.12 36.01
CA ILE A 5 4.34 -7.15 35.33
C ILE A 5 5.06 -6.70 34.06
N VAL A 6 4.32 -6.65 32.95
CA VAL A 6 4.78 -6.10 31.67
C VAL A 6 4.13 -4.74 31.48
N ALA A 7 4.93 -3.67 31.44
CA ALA A 7 4.44 -2.32 31.19
C ALA A 7 5.03 -1.74 29.91
N GLY A 8 4.21 -1.07 29.11
CA GLY A 8 4.67 -0.38 27.90
C GLY A 8 4.68 1.12 28.07
N ILE A 9 5.73 1.80 27.58
CA ILE A 9 5.77 3.26 27.53
C ILE A 9 5.23 3.71 26.18
N VAL A 10 4.12 4.47 26.19
CA VAL A 10 3.41 4.92 24.99
C VAL A 10 3.26 6.44 25.02
N ALA A 11 3.46 7.10 23.88
CA ALA A 11 3.37 8.56 23.76
C ALA A 11 3.54 9.01 22.32
N HIS A 12 3.12 10.23 22.01
CA HIS A 12 3.45 10.88 20.74
C HIS A 12 4.96 11.16 20.59
N VAL A 13 5.39 11.52 19.37
CA VAL A 13 6.74 11.98 19.04
C VAL A 13 7.17 13.11 20.01
N ASP A 14 8.43 13.11 20.43
CA ASP A 14 9.02 14.12 21.31
C ASP A 14 8.41 14.28 22.72
N ALA A 15 7.51 13.41 23.20
CA ALA A 15 7.06 13.43 24.60
C ALA A 15 8.17 13.05 25.61
N GLY A 16 9.28 12.49 25.13
CA GLY A 16 10.38 11.99 25.98
C GLY A 16 10.13 10.59 26.55
N LYS A 17 9.59 9.67 25.74
CA LYS A 17 9.40 8.24 26.09
C LYS A 17 10.71 7.58 26.49
N THR A 18 11.66 7.54 25.56
CA THR A 18 12.97 6.93 25.76
C THR A 18 13.72 7.60 26.91
N THR A 19 13.55 8.92 27.09
CA THR A 19 14.10 9.64 28.25
C THR A 19 13.51 9.17 29.57
N LEU A 20 12.20 8.89 29.62
CA LEU A 20 11.55 8.31 30.79
C LEU A 20 12.01 6.86 31.00
N SER A 21 12.10 6.05 29.94
CA SER A 21 12.62 4.67 29.99
C SER A 21 14.02 4.62 30.62
N GLU A 22 14.92 5.49 30.14
CA GLU A 22 16.27 5.68 30.69
C GLU A 22 16.26 6.06 32.18
N ALA A 23 15.40 7.02 32.55
CA ALA A 23 15.28 7.47 33.93
C ALA A 23 14.83 6.34 34.86
N LEU A 24 13.85 5.53 34.46
CA LEU A 24 13.37 4.38 35.23
C LEU A 24 14.45 3.31 35.38
N LEU A 25 15.21 3.03 34.31
CA LEU A 25 16.30 2.06 34.32
C LEU A 25 17.50 2.52 35.17
N TYR A 26 17.80 3.82 35.16
CA TYR A 26 18.84 4.39 36.01
C TYR A 26 18.45 4.34 37.49
N GLN A 27 17.20 4.70 37.80
CA GLN A 27 16.75 4.82 39.17
C GLN A 27 16.49 3.48 39.86
N SER A 28 16.11 2.45 39.08
CA SER A 28 16.12 1.05 39.53
C SER A 28 17.54 0.47 39.71
N GLY A 29 18.60 1.22 39.37
CA GLY A 29 20.00 0.80 39.52
C GLY A 29 20.49 -0.18 38.45
N LYS A 30 19.68 -0.47 37.41
CA LYS A 30 20.10 -1.30 36.27
C LYS A 30 21.12 -0.58 35.39
N LEU A 31 20.96 0.73 35.18
CA LEU A 31 21.94 1.56 34.49
C LEU A 31 22.87 2.28 35.46
N ARG A 32 24.17 2.31 35.13
CA ARG A 32 25.19 3.03 35.91
C ARG A 32 25.34 4.50 35.50
N LYS A 33 24.87 4.85 34.30
CA LYS A 33 24.92 6.19 33.71
C LYS A 33 23.64 6.37 32.88
N LEU A 34 23.09 7.56 32.92
CA LEU A 34 21.94 7.95 32.11
C LEU A 34 22.39 8.14 30.66
N GLY A 35 21.73 7.49 29.70
CA GLY A 35 21.87 7.77 28.27
C GLY A 35 20.98 8.92 27.81
N ARG A 36 21.22 9.42 26.61
CA ARG A 36 20.41 10.45 25.93
C ARG A 36 20.23 10.12 24.45
N VAL A 37 18.99 10.29 23.99
CA VAL A 37 18.62 10.15 22.58
C VAL A 37 19.39 11.15 21.72
N ASP A 38 19.47 12.43 22.13
CA ASP A 38 20.22 13.49 21.42
C ASP A 38 21.73 13.23 21.29
N HIS A 39 22.27 12.31 22.09
CA HIS A 39 23.69 11.93 22.07
C HIS A 39 23.92 10.55 21.45
N GLY A 40 22.85 9.83 21.06
CA GLY A 40 22.90 8.50 20.46
C GLY A 40 23.41 7.41 21.41
N ASP A 41 23.29 7.61 22.73
CA ASP A 41 23.78 6.68 23.76
C ASP A 41 22.67 6.12 24.67
N ALA A 42 21.41 6.21 24.24
CA ALA A 42 20.29 5.54 24.89
C ALA A 42 20.44 4.01 24.82
N TYR A 43 20.05 3.33 25.90
CA TYR A 43 20.14 1.89 26.11
C TYR A 43 19.16 1.08 25.27
N LEU A 44 17.96 1.63 25.04
CA LEU A 44 16.88 0.95 24.29
C LEU A 44 16.88 1.27 22.79
N ASP A 45 17.49 2.37 22.38
CA ASP A 45 17.68 2.70 20.95
C ASP A 45 19.03 2.14 20.48
N SER A 46 19.10 0.81 20.36
CA SER A 46 20.35 0.10 20.08
C SER A 46 20.71 0.07 18.60
N ASP A 47 19.73 0.25 17.71
CA ASP A 47 19.88 0.23 16.26
C ASP A 47 20.54 1.51 15.72
N ASP A 48 21.31 1.39 14.63
CA ASP A 48 22.01 2.53 14.04
C ASP A 48 21.04 3.54 13.37
N ILE A 49 19.89 3.06 12.86
CA ILE A 49 18.84 3.90 12.27
C ILE A 49 18.14 4.72 13.36
N GLU A 50 17.85 4.10 14.52
CA GLU A 50 17.24 4.77 15.66
C GLU A 50 18.14 5.89 16.20
N LYS A 51 19.43 5.61 16.37
CA LYS A 51 20.43 6.62 16.80
C LYS A 51 20.57 7.77 15.80
N ALA A 52 20.53 7.49 14.50
CA ALA A 52 20.68 8.51 13.47
C ALA A 52 19.47 9.44 13.40
N ARG A 53 18.25 8.90 13.61
CA ARG A 53 17.00 9.64 13.51
C ARG A 53 16.48 10.20 14.84
N GLY A 54 16.97 9.69 15.98
CA GLY A 54 16.53 10.10 17.31
C GLY A 54 15.08 9.69 17.63
N ILE A 55 14.61 8.59 17.03
CA ILE A 55 13.26 8.04 17.25
C ILE A 55 13.35 6.53 17.51
N THR A 56 12.52 6.02 18.41
CA THR A 56 12.34 4.58 18.63
C THR A 56 11.47 3.99 17.52
N ILE A 57 11.99 2.97 16.85
CA ILE A 57 11.38 2.27 15.70
C ILE A 57 10.97 0.85 16.10
N PHE A 58 11.78 0.18 16.91
CA PHE A 58 11.55 -1.19 17.35
C PHE A 58 11.23 -1.26 18.83
N ALA A 59 10.21 -2.05 19.18
CA ALA A 59 9.94 -2.32 20.59
C ALA A 59 10.99 -3.27 21.18
N GLU A 60 11.79 -2.80 22.15
CA GLU A 60 12.78 -3.60 22.89
C GLU A 60 12.38 -3.73 24.38
N PRO A 61 12.46 -4.95 24.97
CA PRO A 61 12.16 -5.15 26.38
C PRO A 61 13.37 -4.90 27.29
N ALA A 62 13.10 -4.37 28.48
CA ALA A 62 14.07 -4.17 29.56
C ALA A 62 13.50 -4.58 30.91
N ILE A 63 14.27 -5.35 31.68
CA ILE A 63 13.82 -5.88 32.97
C ILE A 63 14.43 -5.07 34.10
N LEU A 64 13.60 -4.61 35.03
CA LEU A 64 13.99 -3.91 36.25
C LEU A 64 13.28 -4.48 37.47
N ASP A 65 13.98 -4.48 38.61
CA ASP A 65 13.49 -5.05 39.86
C ASP A 65 13.07 -3.92 40.79
N LEU A 66 11.82 -3.91 41.22
CA LEU A 66 11.27 -2.95 42.17
C LEU A 66 11.11 -3.64 43.53
N PRO A 67 11.78 -3.15 44.59
CA PRO A 67 11.70 -3.76 45.91
C PRO A 67 10.30 -3.55 46.52
N GLY A 68 9.76 -4.60 47.14
CA GLY A 68 8.54 -4.48 47.94
C GLY A 68 8.78 -3.61 49.17
N ARG A 69 7.86 -2.67 49.49
CA ARG A 69 7.88 -1.87 50.72
C ARG A 69 7.91 -2.76 51.98
N GLY A 70 9.12 -3.03 52.47
CA GLY A 70 9.38 -3.87 53.64
C GLY A 70 10.80 -4.44 53.70
N SER A 71 11.53 -4.51 52.57
CA SER A 71 12.94 -4.90 52.51
C SER A 71 13.83 -3.64 52.47
N GLY A 72 14.50 -3.34 53.59
CA GLY A 72 15.05 -2.01 53.85
C GLY A 72 16.18 -1.51 52.91
N SER A 73 16.09 -0.23 52.53
CA SER A 73 17.20 0.74 52.39
C SER A 73 16.62 2.18 52.42
N PRO A 74 17.35 3.22 52.86
CA PRO A 74 16.77 4.43 53.43
C PRO A 74 16.34 5.44 52.37
N ALA A 75 15.09 5.89 52.42
CA ALA A 75 14.69 7.12 51.76
C ALA A 75 15.44 8.30 52.40
N ALA A 76 16.40 8.84 51.67
CA ALA A 76 17.04 10.10 51.99
C ALA A 76 16.11 11.26 51.59
N GLY A 77 15.40 11.82 52.57
CA GLY A 77 15.01 13.22 52.59
C GLY A 77 13.96 13.69 51.57
N GLY A 78 12.68 13.52 51.90
CA GLY A 78 11.56 14.19 51.27
C GLY A 78 10.27 13.82 52.02
N ALA A 79 9.45 14.80 52.40
CA ALA A 79 8.45 14.68 53.47
C ALA A 79 7.40 13.58 53.23
N ALA A 80 7.57 12.44 53.90
CA ALA A 80 6.53 11.44 54.09
C ALA A 80 5.42 11.97 55.01
N GLY A 81 4.23 12.18 54.44
CA GLY A 81 2.99 12.23 55.22
C GLY A 81 2.71 10.85 55.81
N ASN A 82 2.51 10.80 57.13
CA ASN A 82 2.20 9.58 57.87
C ASN A 82 0.87 8.97 57.39
N VAL A 83 0.92 7.88 56.62
CA VAL A 83 -0.19 6.91 56.58
C VAL A 83 0.08 5.90 57.69
N ALA A 84 -0.35 6.25 58.90
CA ALA A 84 -0.31 5.34 60.03
C ALA A 84 -1.66 4.60 60.13
N GLY A 85 -1.69 3.36 59.63
CA GLY A 85 -2.67 2.35 60.05
C GLY A 85 -3.36 1.58 58.94
N ALA A 86 -2.80 0.43 58.55
CA ALA A 86 -3.52 -0.81 58.25
C ALA A 86 -2.49 -1.94 58.10
N ASP A 87 -2.81 -3.14 58.59
CA ASP A 87 -2.02 -4.37 58.43
C ASP A 87 -1.92 -4.75 56.93
N ASP A 88 -0.97 -4.18 56.20
CA ASP A 88 -0.60 -4.67 54.88
C ASP A 88 0.50 -5.73 55.04
N GLY A 89 0.25 -6.92 54.52
CA GLY A 89 1.16 -8.06 54.53
C GLY A 89 2.51 -7.78 53.84
N PRO A 90 3.46 -8.74 53.86
CA PRO A 90 4.79 -8.52 53.29
C PRO A 90 4.68 -8.06 51.84
N ALA A 91 5.22 -6.89 51.53
CA ALA A 91 5.22 -6.36 50.19
C ALA A 91 6.04 -7.28 49.28
N ASP A 92 5.38 -7.75 48.24
CA ASP A 92 5.95 -8.64 47.23
C ASP A 92 6.82 -7.81 46.27
N ASP A 93 8.05 -8.27 46.00
CA ASP A 93 8.93 -7.64 45.01
C ASP A 93 8.27 -7.72 43.61
N ILE A 94 8.44 -6.69 42.79
CA ILE A 94 7.91 -6.63 41.42
C ILE A 94 9.07 -6.71 40.43
N GLU A 95 9.03 -7.70 39.56
CA GLU A 95 9.87 -7.78 38.36
C GLU A 95 9.10 -7.11 37.21
N LEU A 96 9.50 -5.90 36.84
CA LEU A 96 8.87 -5.10 35.80
C LEU A 96 9.62 -5.28 34.48
N THR A 97 8.93 -5.78 33.46
CA THR A 97 9.41 -5.77 32.08
C THR A 97 8.85 -4.53 31.38
N LEU A 98 9.72 -3.59 31.07
CA LEU A 98 9.40 -2.37 30.34
C LEU A 98 9.54 -2.62 28.84
N ILE A 99 8.53 -2.28 28.05
CA ILE A 99 8.58 -2.27 26.59
C ILE A 99 8.50 -0.82 26.12
N ASP A 100 9.58 -0.30 25.54
CA ASP A 100 9.52 1.03 24.92
C ASP A 100 8.86 0.89 23.55
N THR A 101 7.84 1.71 23.27
CA THR A 101 7.09 1.62 22.02
C THR A 101 7.35 2.82 21.13
N PRO A 102 7.31 2.63 19.79
CA PRO A 102 7.37 3.75 18.86
C PRO A 102 6.26 4.77 19.14
N GLY A 103 6.57 6.05 18.95
CA GLY A 103 5.58 7.13 19.11
C GLY A 103 5.29 7.92 17.86
N HIS A 104 5.87 7.51 16.74
CA HIS A 104 5.58 8.10 15.45
C HIS A 104 4.34 7.43 14.86
N VAL A 105 3.51 8.21 14.17
CA VAL A 105 2.26 7.74 13.56
C VAL A 105 2.50 6.59 12.58
N ASP A 106 3.58 6.66 11.80
CA ASP A 106 4.00 5.62 10.84
C ASP A 106 4.34 4.26 11.49
N PHE A 107 4.60 4.21 12.80
CA PHE A 107 4.90 2.97 13.55
C PHE A 107 3.79 2.60 14.54
N ALA A 108 2.62 3.21 14.41
CA ALA A 108 1.49 2.94 15.30
C ALA A 108 1.06 1.46 15.28
N ALA A 109 1.32 0.76 14.17
CA ALA A 109 1.21 -0.68 14.01
C ALA A 109 2.04 -1.51 15.03
N GLU A 110 3.33 -1.19 15.15
CA GLU A 110 4.25 -1.84 16.10
C GLU A 110 3.79 -1.55 17.53
N THR A 111 3.37 -0.31 17.80
CA THR A 111 2.80 0.08 19.09
C THR A 111 1.54 -0.73 19.41
N GLU A 112 0.60 -0.85 18.46
CA GLU A 112 -0.64 -1.62 18.63
C GLU A 112 -0.37 -3.10 18.93
N ARG A 113 0.58 -3.72 18.23
CA ARG A 113 1.02 -5.10 18.51
C ARG A 113 1.53 -5.27 19.93
N ALA A 114 2.36 -4.32 20.40
CA ALA A 114 2.89 -4.36 21.75
C ALA A 114 1.77 -4.25 22.80
N LEU A 115 0.70 -3.47 22.56
CA LEU A 115 -0.42 -3.31 23.50
C LEU A 115 -1.08 -4.63 23.88
N ALA A 116 -1.13 -5.60 22.96
CA ALA A 116 -1.80 -6.88 23.20
C ALA A 116 -1.14 -7.77 24.26
N VAL A 117 0.11 -7.47 24.64
CA VAL A 117 0.86 -8.18 25.68
C VAL A 117 1.11 -7.34 26.94
N LEU A 118 0.70 -6.07 26.98
CA LEU A 118 0.91 -5.23 28.16
C LEU A 118 -0.09 -5.56 29.28
N ASP A 119 0.41 -5.60 30.52
CA ASP A 119 -0.45 -5.57 31.71
C ASP A 119 -0.82 -4.13 32.09
N TYR A 120 0.10 -3.19 31.84
CA TYR A 120 -0.07 -1.77 32.09
C TYR A 120 0.55 -0.94 30.98
N ALA A 121 0.03 0.26 30.77
CA ALA A 121 0.65 1.27 29.92
C ALA A 121 1.01 2.51 30.73
N VAL A 122 2.14 3.11 30.39
CA VAL A 122 2.57 4.42 30.89
C VAL A 122 2.42 5.40 29.74
N LEU A 123 1.32 6.16 29.75
CA LEU A 123 1.06 7.20 28.77
C LEU A 123 1.84 8.46 29.13
N VAL A 124 2.85 8.78 28.33
CA VAL A 124 3.65 9.99 28.52
C VAL A 124 3.00 11.15 27.77
N VAL A 125 2.77 12.25 28.47
CA VAL A 125 2.22 13.48 27.89
C VAL A 125 3.21 14.61 28.12
N SER A 126 3.46 15.43 27.10
CA SER A 126 4.32 16.60 27.25
C SER A 126 3.59 17.69 28.04
N GLY A 127 4.20 18.19 29.11
CA GLY A 127 3.68 19.30 29.89
C GLY A 127 3.62 20.61 29.12
N THR A 128 4.42 20.76 28.05
CA THR A 128 4.40 21.94 27.16
C THR A 128 3.35 21.83 26.07
N ASP A 129 3.21 20.64 25.48
CA ASP A 129 2.41 20.45 24.27
C ASP A 129 0.99 19.95 24.62
N GLY A 130 0.80 19.39 25.81
CA GLY A 130 -0.46 18.86 26.29
C GLY A 130 -0.95 17.64 25.49
N VAL A 131 -2.26 17.44 25.48
CA VAL A 131 -2.90 16.32 24.74
C VAL A 131 -2.99 16.64 23.25
N GLN A 132 -2.32 15.85 22.41
CA GLN A 132 -2.34 15.94 20.95
C GLN A 132 -3.26 14.88 20.32
N GLY A 133 -3.56 14.99 19.03
CA GLY A 133 -4.43 14.02 18.34
C GLY A 133 -3.89 12.58 18.34
N HIS A 134 -2.57 12.38 18.19
CA HIS A 134 -1.99 11.03 18.32
C HIS A 134 -2.09 10.48 19.75
N THR A 135 -1.98 11.33 20.78
CA THR A 135 -2.23 10.94 22.18
C THR A 135 -3.64 10.39 22.37
N GLU A 136 -4.63 10.98 21.68
CA GLU A 136 -6.01 10.48 21.71
C GLU A 136 -6.18 9.17 20.93
N THR A 137 -5.46 8.98 19.82
CA THR A 137 -5.40 7.70 19.11
C THR A 137 -4.84 6.60 20.01
N LEU A 138 -3.73 6.86 20.71
CA LEU A 138 -3.17 5.93 21.69
C LEU A 138 -4.17 5.65 22.84
N TRP A 139 -4.85 6.67 23.35
CA TRP A 139 -5.89 6.48 24.37
C TRP A 139 -7.03 5.56 23.90
N ARG A 140 -7.49 5.73 22.65
CA ARG A 140 -8.51 4.87 22.04
C ARG A 140 -8.02 3.44 21.87
N LEU A 141 -6.79 3.25 21.40
CA LEU A 141 -6.17 1.92 21.27
C LEU A 141 -6.04 1.26 22.63
N LEU A 142 -5.49 1.95 23.63
CA LEU A 142 -5.45 1.46 25.00
C LEU A 142 -6.84 0.99 25.40
N ARG A 143 -7.88 1.83 25.26
CA ARG A 143 -9.28 1.48 25.58
C ARG A 143 -9.78 0.22 24.86
N HIS A 144 -9.50 0.09 23.57
CA HIS A 144 -9.86 -1.08 22.79
C HIS A 144 -9.24 -2.37 23.34
N TYR A 145 -7.96 -2.34 23.70
CA TYR A 145 -7.22 -3.48 24.26
C TYR A 145 -7.39 -3.64 25.78
N HIS A 146 -8.22 -2.83 26.43
CA HIS A 146 -8.50 -2.88 27.87
C HIS A 146 -7.26 -2.78 28.77
N VAL A 147 -6.15 -2.19 28.30
CA VAL A 147 -4.90 -2.02 29.07
C VAL A 147 -5.01 -0.93 30.16
N PRO A 148 -4.87 -1.27 31.46
CA PRO A 148 -4.72 -0.30 32.55
C PRO A 148 -3.65 0.76 32.29
N THR A 149 -3.92 2.03 32.59
CA THR A 149 -3.03 3.13 32.18
C THR A 149 -2.65 4.04 33.34
N PHE A 150 -1.35 4.26 33.51
CA PHE A 150 -0.77 5.35 34.29
C PHE A 150 -0.39 6.49 33.35
N VAL A 151 -0.55 7.74 33.79
CA VAL A 151 -0.17 8.91 32.99
C VAL A 151 1.03 9.58 33.64
N PHE A 152 2.07 9.84 32.85
CA PHE A 152 3.23 10.62 33.29
C PHE A 152 3.32 11.90 32.46
N VAL A 153 3.11 13.04 33.08
CA VAL A 153 3.27 14.35 32.44
C VAL A 153 4.73 14.78 32.57
N ASN A 154 5.46 14.69 31.45
CA ASN A 154 6.88 14.96 31.35
C ASN A 154 7.17 16.43 30.99
N LYS A 155 8.44 16.84 31.02
CA LYS A 155 8.90 18.20 30.68
C LYS A 155 8.29 19.31 31.54
N MET A 156 7.93 19.02 32.79
CA MET A 156 7.40 20.01 33.73
C MET A 156 8.44 21.07 34.16
N ASP A 157 9.70 20.91 33.75
CA ASP A 157 10.75 21.89 33.95
C ASP A 157 10.72 23.06 32.96
N ALA A 158 9.92 22.96 31.91
CA ALA A 158 9.74 24.03 30.94
C ALA A 158 8.87 25.17 31.52
N PRO A 159 9.20 26.44 31.24
CA PRO A 159 8.46 27.58 31.79
C PRO A 159 7.02 27.71 31.28
N THR A 160 6.67 27.02 30.19
CA THR A 160 5.32 26.98 29.62
C THR A 160 4.47 25.83 30.16
N ALA A 161 5.04 24.92 30.94
CA ALA A 161 4.33 23.78 31.50
C ALA A 161 3.52 24.20 32.74
N ASP A 162 2.21 23.96 32.71
CA ASP A 162 1.30 24.26 33.82
C ASP A 162 0.49 23.00 34.18
N ARG A 163 0.68 22.55 35.43
CA ARG A 163 0.05 21.33 35.97
C ARG A 163 -1.47 21.38 35.91
N ALA A 164 -2.07 22.50 36.32
CA ALA A 164 -3.52 22.64 36.38
C ALA A 164 -4.14 22.67 34.99
N VAL A 165 -3.47 23.31 34.04
CA VAL A 165 -3.92 23.38 32.64
C VAL A 165 -3.90 22.01 31.98
N VAL A 166 -2.80 21.26 32.13
CA VAL A 166 -2.66 19.92 31.55
C VAL A 166 -3.64 18.93 32.20
N LEU A 167 -3.80 18.97 33.53
CA LEU A 167 -4.77 18.12 34.24
C LEU A 167 -6.21 18.38 33.78
N ALA A 168 -6.58 19.65 33.62
CA ALA A 168 -7.90 20.02 33.10
C ALA A 168 -8.10 19.54 31.64
N GLN A 169 -7.06 19.60 30.82
CA GLN A 169 -7.10 19.08 29.45
C GLN A 169 -7.28 17.55 29.43
N LEU A 170 -6.55 16.82 30.28
CA LEU A 170 -6.68 15.37 30.41
C LEU A 170 -8.09 14.99 30.87
N ARG A 171 -8.61 15.61 31.94
CA ARG A 171 -9.98 15.35 32.42
C ARG A 171 -11.03 15.61 31.35
N ARG A 172 -10.90 16.72 30.60
CA ARG A 172 -11.84 17.05 29.51
C ARG A 172 -11.83 16.02 28.37
N ARG A 173 -10.68 15.43 28.05
CA ARG A 173 -10.52 14.52 26.90
C ARG A 173 -10.70 13.05 27.27
N PHE A 174 -10.26 12.65 28.46
CA PHE A 174 -10.16 11.26 28.89
C PHE A 174 -11.18 10.88 29.98
N GLY A 175 -11.85 11.87 30.58
CA GLY A 175 -12.89 11.69 31.59
C GLY A 175 -12.44 12.02 33.02
N ASP A 176 -13.39 12.03 33.94
CA ASP A 176 -13.19 12.45 35.33
C ASP A 176 -12.36 11.45 36.16
N GLY A 177 -12.20 10.21 35.67
CA GLY A 177 -11.33 9.21 36.30
C GLY A 177 -9.83 9.54 36.26
N VAL A 178 -9.43 10.63 35.59
CA VAL A 178 -8.05 11.12 35.60
C VAL A 178 -7.78 11.92 36.87
N VAL A 179 -6.93 11.38 37.73
CA VAL A 179 -6.68 11.89 39.08
C VAL A 179 -5.19 12.06 39.33
N ASP A 180 -4.83 13.15 40.01
CA ASP A 180 -3.45 13.49 40.34
C ASP A 180 -2.97 12.76 41.59
N PHE A 181 -1.93 11.93 41.44
CA PHE A 181 -1.36 11.11 42.51
C PHE A 181 -0.03 11.67 43.04
N SER A 182 0.42 12.82 42.51
CA SER A 182 1.63 13.50 42.99
C SER A 182 1.35 14.50 44.12
N GLU A 183 0.07 14.76 44.43
CA GLU A 183 -0.38 15.50 45.61
C GLU A 183 -1.02 14.57 46.65
N ASN A 184 -1.45 15.11 47.79
CA ASN A 184 -2.02 14.31 48.86
C ASN A 184 -3.33 13.65 48.40
N LEU A 185 -3.37 12.31 48.43
CA LEU A 185 -4.51 11.53 47.94
C LEU A 185 -5.80 11.78 48.74
N ASP A 186 -5.69 12.28 49.98
CA ASP A 186 -6.84 12.66 50.80
C ASP A 186 -7.75 13.69 50.09
N ASP A 187 -7.15 14.65 49.36
CA ASP A 187 -7.90 15.70 48.66
C ASP A 187 -8.56 15.18 47.37
N SER A 188 -8.10 14.04 46.84
CA SER A 188 -8.60 13.42 45.61
C SER A 188 -9.39 12.13 45.84
N SER A 189 -9.51 11.69 47.10
CA SER A 189 -10.20 10.44 47.46
C SER A 189 -11.70 10.49 47.14
N GLU A 190 -12.31 11.67 47.20
CA GLU A 190 -13.69 11.89 46.78
C GLU A 190 -13.86 11.67 45.27
N ASP A 191 -12.98 12.25 44.45
CA ASP A 191 -12.99 12.09 42.99
C ASP A 191 -12.84 10.62 42.56
N ILE A 192 -11.97 9.86 43.27
CA ILE A 192 -11.74 8.43 43.07
C ILE A 192 -12.98 7.61 43.48
N ALA A 193 -13.57 7.94 44.63
CA ALA A 193 -14.73 7.23 45.15
C ALA A 193 -15.93 7.34 44.21
N MET A 194 -16.14 8.50 43.57
CA MET A 194 -17.23 8.73 42.62
C MET A 194 -17.17 7.85 41.36
N GLN A 195 -16.04 7.19 41.07
CA GLN A 195 -15.90 6.34 39.89
C GLN A 195 -16.52 4.93 40.07
N ASP A 196 -16.84 4.52 41.30
CA ASP A 196 -17.34 3.18 41.60
C ASP A 196 -18.22 3.13 42.86
N GLU A 197 -19.32 2.38 42.80
CA GLU A 197 -20.28 2.29 43.91
C GLU A 197 -19.63 1.71 45.19
N ALA A 198 -18.83 0.65 45.06
CA ALA A 198 -18.19 0.02 46.22
C ALA A 198 -17.11 0.91 46.85
N ALA A 199 -16.40 1.70 46.03
CA ALA A 199 -15.46 2.69 46.53
C ALA A 199 -16.19 3.85 47.25
N THR A 200 -17.34 4.28 46.72
CA THR A 200 -18.19 5.28 47.40
C THR A 200 -18.65 4.80 48.77
N GLU A 201 -19.10 3.55 48.89
CA GLU A 201 -19.49 2.96 50.17
C GLU A 201 -18.33 2.92 51.16
N GLU A 202 -17.14 2.46 50.74
CA GLU A 202 -15.94 2.42 51.57
C GLU A 202 -15.52 3.81 52.07
N PHE A 203 -15.56 4.81 51.19
CA PHE A 203 -15.22 6.20 51.53
C PHE A 203 -16.22 6.81 52.52
N LEU A 204 -17.52 6.54 52.38
CA LEU A 204 -18.54 7.03 53.31
C LEU A 204 -18.40 6.42 54.72
N ASP A 205 -17.95 5.16 54.80
CA ASP A 205 -17.77 4.46 56.08
C ASP A 205 -16.45 4.80 56.78
N ALA A 206 -15.34 4.85 56.04
CA ALA A 206 -13.98 4.98 56.59
C ALA A 206 -13.35 6.38 56.40
N GLY A 207 -13.95 7.23 55.56
CA GLY A 207 -13.40 8.56 55.19
C GLY A 207 -12.14 8.51 54.33
N THR A 208 -11.64 7.32 53.98
CA THR A 208 -10.45 7.08 53.15
C THR A 208 -10.66 5.80 52.33
N LEU A 209 -9.97 5.69 51.21
CA LEU A 209 -10.00 4.49 50.37
C LEU A 209 -8.78 3.61 50.64
N SER A 210 -8.98 2.30 50.74
CA SER A 210 -7.87 1.36 50.84
C SER A 210 -7.07 1.26 49.55
N THR A 211 -5.77 0.98 49.70
CA THR A 211 -4.85 0.74 48.57
C THR A 211 -5.35 -0.37 47.65
N ALA A 212 -6.00 -1.40 48.20
CA ALA A 212 -6.56 -2.51 47.44
C ALA A 212 -7.71 -2.06 46.53
N THR A 213 -8.58 -1.18 47.01
CA THR A 213 -9.67 -0.61 46.21
C THR A 213 -9.15 0.27 45.09
N ILE A 214 -8.18 1.14 45.37
CA ILE A 214 -7.56 1.99 44.33
C ILE A 214 -6.88 1.11 43.27
N ALA A 215 -6.08 0.11 43.68
CA ALA A 215 -5.42 -0.81 42.75
C ALA A 215 -6.44 -1.55 41.84
N ARG A 216 -7.58 -1.97 42.41
CA ARG A 216 -8.68 -2.57 41.64
C ARG A 216 -9.26 -1.58 40.63
N LEU A 217 -9.53 -0.33 41.01
CA LEU A 217 -10.08 0.68 40.10
C LEU A 217 -9.11 1.04 38.96
N VAL A 218 -7.81 1.03 39.22
CA VAL A 218 -6.78 1.21 38.19
C VAL A 218 -6.78 0.02 37.22
N ALA A 219 -6.82 -1.22 37.74
CA ALA A 219 -6.89 -2.43 36.91
C ALA A 219 -8.20 -2.51 36.09
N GLU A 220 -9.31 -2.02 36.63
CA GLU A 220 -10.61 -1.93 35.94
C GLU A 220 -10.72 -0.70 35.01
N ARG A 221 -9.68 0.15 34.95
CA ARG A 221 -9.65 1.38 34.14
C ARG A 221 -10.74 2.39 34.46
N LYS A 222 -11.14 2.47 35.71
CA LYS A 222 -12.03 3.51 36.22
C LYS A 222 -11.25 4.71 36.72
N VAL A 223 -10.02 4.48 37.20
CA VAL A 223 -9.12 5.51 37.72
C VAL A 223 -7.79 5.45 36.97
N PHE A 224 -7.28 6.62 36.59
CA PHE A 224 -6.05 6.80 35.84
C PHE A 224 -5.10 7.70 36.63
N PRO A 225 -4.13 7.12 37.36
CA PRO A 225 -3.19 7.88 38.17
C PRO A 225 -2.28 8.76 37.30
N VAL A 226 -2.21 10.05 37.62
CA VAL A 226 -1.35 11.03 36.95
C VAL A 226 -0.19 11.42 37.86
N TYR A 227 1.02 11.36 37.33
CA TYR A 227 2.25 11.86 37.96
C TYR A 227 2.84 12.97 37.11
N PHE A 228 3.40 13.99 37.75
CA PHE A 228 4.02 15.14 37.10
C PHE A 228 5.52 15.13 37.39
N GLY A 229 6.33 15.41 36.37
CA GLY A 229 7.78 15.42 36.55
C GLY A 229 8.58 15.85 35.32
N SER A 230 9.89 15.70 35.44
CA SER A 230 10.86 15.88 34.37
C SER A 230 11.83 14.71 34.37
N ALA A 231 11.65 13.78 33.43
CA ALA A 231 12.54 12.63 33.26
C ALA A 231 14.00 13.07 33.04
N LEU A 232 14.19 14.20 32.34
CA LEU A 232 15.51 14.77 32.08
C LEU A 232 16.24 15.20 33.36
N LYS A 233 15.49 15.65 34.38
CA LYS A 233 16.02 16.10 35.68
C LYS A 233 15.89 15.05 36.78
N LEU A 234 15.36 13.87 36.46
CA LEU A 234 15.00 12.82 37.43
C LEU A 234 14.03 13.31 38.52
N ASP A 235 13.15 14.26 38.16
CA ASP A 235 12.16 14.85 39.06
C ASP A 235 10.80 14.17 38.83
N GLY A 236 10.13 13.72 39.90
CA GLY A 236 8.84 13.00 39.82
C GLY A 236 8.94 11.51 39.45
N VAL A 237 10.14 10.99 39.16
CA VAL A 237 10.35 9.60 38.69
C VAL A 237 10.29 8.61 39.86
N ASP A 238 10.83 8.96 41.02
CA ASP A 238 10.78 8.14 42.22
C ASP A 238 9.34 8.02 42.74
N GLU A 239 8.60 9.13 42.77
CA GLU A 239 7.19 9.15 43.16
C GLU A 239 6.33 8.29 42.22
N PHE A 240 6.61 8.33 40.92
CA PHE A 240 5.96 7.49 39.93
C PHE A 240 6.27 6.00 40.16
N LEU A 241 7.54 5.62 40.37
CA LEU A 241 7.93 4.23 40.62
C LEU A 241 7.30 3.67 41.90
N ASP A 242 7.30 4.46 42.98
CA ASP A 242 6.65 4.11 44.24
C ASP A 242 5.14 3.93 44.06
N GLY A 243 4.51 4.84 43.33
CA GLY A 243 3.09 4.78 43.00
C GLY A 243 2.73 3.56 42.16
N PHE A 244 3.51 3.29 41.12
CA PHE A 244 3.35 2.13 40.25
C PHE A 244 3.49 0.83 41.06
N ALA A 245 4.54 0.70 41.89
CA ALA A 245 4.72 -0.47 42.73
C ALA A 245 3.59 -0.67 43.75
N THR A 246 2.98 0.43 44.21
CA THR A 246 1.88 0.41 45.18
C THR A 246 0.55 -0.05 44.57
N TYR A 247 0.22 0.43 43.36
CA TYR A 247 -1.10 0.24 42.76
C TYR A 247 -1.15 -0.79 41.61
N ALA A 248 -0.01 -1.14 41.01
CA ALA A 248 0.04 -2.18 39.99
C ALA A 248 -0.07 -3.58 40.62
N ARG A 249 -0.78 -4.49 39.96
CA ARG A 249 -0.96 -5.88 40.38
C ARG A 249 -0.79 -6.79 39.18
N GLN A 250 -0.12 -7.93 39.37
CA GLN A 250 -0.04 -8.94 38.34
C GLN A 250 -1.44 -9.44 37.95
N PRO A 251 -1.80 -9.47 36.65
CA PRO A 251 -3.08 -10.02 36.22
C PRO A 251 -3.22 -11.52 36.51
N ALA A 252 -4.47 -11.99 36.54
CA ALA A 252 -4.76 -13.40 36.73
C ALA A 252 -4.25 -14.25 35.55
N GLU A 253 -3.75 -15.45 35.84
CA GLU A 253 -3.27 -16.36 34.80
C GLU A 253 -4.41 -16.81 33.87
N GLU A 254 -4.16 -16.75 32.56
CA GLU A 254 -5.03 -17.36 31.55
C GLU A 254 -4.93 -18.89 31.63
N GLY A 255 -6.02 -19.62 31.32
CA GLY A 255 -5.98 -21.08 31.20
C GLY A 255 -5.90 -21.87 32.53
N ALA A 256 -6.17 -21.25 33.68
CA ALA A 256 -6.26 -21.92 34.99
C ALA A 256 -5.04 -22.81 35.35
N GLY A 257 -3.84 -22.39 34.94
CA GLY A 257 -2.57 -23.09 35.18
C GLY A 257 -2.09 -23.96 34.00
N GLU A 258 -2.87 -24.04 32.91
CA GLU A 258 -2.39 -24.56 31.63
C GLU A 258 -1.46 -23.56 30.93
N PHE A 259 -0.67 -24.05 29.98
CA PHE A 259 0.22 -23.18 29.22
C PHE A 259 -0.59 -22.27 28.30
N ALA A 260 -0.40 -20.96 28.44
CA ALA A 260 -0.98 -19.94 27.59
C ALA A 260 0.11 -18.89 27.30
N ALA A 261 0.25 -18.52 26.03
CA ALA A 261 1.16 -17.47 25.62
C ALA A 261 0.61 -16.71 24.42
N ARG A 262 1.02 -15.45 24.26
CA ARG A 262 0.60 -14.60 23.15
C ARG A 262 1.81 -14.05 22.42
N VAL A 263 1.84 -14.24 21.10
CA VAL A 263 2.88 -13.73 20.22
C VAL A 263 2.56 -12.29 19.86
N TYR A 264 3.53 -11.38 19.96
CA TYR A 264 3.33 -9.97 19.61
C TYR A 264 4.32 -9.44 18.58
N LYS A 265 5.47 -10.09 18.42
CA LYS A 265 6.50 -9.64 17.49
C LYS A 265 7.28 -10.83 16.94
N ILE A 266 7.67 -10.73 15.67
CA ILE A 266 8.61 -11.64 15.03
C ILE A 266 9.84 -10.82 14.65
N SER A 267 11.02 -11.35 14.88
CA SER A 267 12.26 -10.72 14.43
C SER A 267 13.27 -11.78 13.98
N HIS A 268 14.37 -11.36 13.38
CA HIS A 268 15.50 -12.23 13.09
C HIS A 268 16.73 -11.79 13.86
N ASP A 269 17.55 -12.73 14.31
CA ASP A 269 18.85 -12.41 14.91
C ASP A 269 19.90 -12.11 13.83
N ALA A 270 21.10 -11.65 14.24
CA ALA A 270 22.20 -11.33 13.32
C ALA A 270 22.70 -12.51 12.47
N GLN A 271 22.27 -13.75 12.79
CA GLN A 271 22.58 -14.95 12.01
C GLN A 271 21.43 -15.34 11.06
N GLY A 272 20.33 -14.58 11.05
CA GLY A 272 19.12 -14.85 10.29
C GLY A 272 18.22 -15.90 10.95
N ASN A 273 18.42 -16.25 12.23
CA ASN A 273 17.50 -17.16 12.90
C ASN A 273 16.25 -16.39 13.31
N ARG A 274 15.09 -16.94 12.96
CA ARG A 274 13.79 -16.41 13.34
C ARG A 274 13.57 -16.51 14.85
N LEU A 275 13.10 -15.42 15.44
CA LEU A 275 12.76 -15.27 16.84
C LEU A 275 11.29 -14.88 16.97
N THR A 276 10.54 -15.68 17.73
CA THR A 276 9.15 -15.42 18.09
C THR A 276 9.10 -14.78 19.46
N TRP A 277 8.71 -13.51 19.55
CA TRP A 277 8.55 -12.80 20.80
C TRP A 277 7.14 -13.00 21.35
N LEU A 278 7.06 -13.47 22.58
CA LEU A 278 5.81 -13.80 23.23
C LEU A 278 5.80 -13.44 24.71
N LYS A 279 4.61 -13.24 25.25
CA LYS A 279 4.34 -13.17 26.68
C LYS A 279 3.67 -14.46 27.14
N VAL A 280 4.16 -15.03 28.24
CA VAL A 280 3.49 -16.16 28.90
C VAL A 280 2.36 -15.61 29.74
N THR A 281 1.10 -15.90 29.38
CA THR A 281 -0.10 -15.43 30.10
C THR A 281 -0.60 -16.46 31.11
N GLY A 282 -0.20 -17.73 30.97
CA GLY A 282 -0.58 -18.81 31.88
C GLY A 282 0.43 -19.95 31.90
N GLY A 283 0.57 -20.62 33.05
CA GLY A 283 1.42 -21.80 33.18
C GLY A 283 2.92 -21.49 33.06
N THR A 284 3.67 -22.33 32.32
CA THR A 284 5.13 -22.19 32.20
C THR A 284 5.61 -22.60 30.82
N LEU A 285 6.31 -21.69 30.13
CA LEU A 285 7.03 -21.98 28.89
C LEU A 285 8.32 -22.73 29.23
N ARG A 286 8.62 -23.84 28.54
CA ARG A 286 9.87 -24.58 28.73
C ARG A 286 10.64 -24.70 27.42
N ALA A 287 11.96 -24.65 27.51
CA ALA A 287 12.81 -25.02 26.39
C ALA A 287 12.51 -26.46 25.96
N LYS A 288 12.44 -26.68 24.65
CA LYS A 288 12.09 -27.92 23.94
C LYS A 288 10.63 -28.34 24.06
N MET A 289 9.75 -27.48 24.56
CA MET A 289 8.30 -27.69 24.52
C MET A 289 7.79 -27.71 23.07
N MET A 290 6.79 -28.54 22.79
CA MET A 290 6.06 -28.49 21.53
C MET A 290 4.99 -27.41 21.63
N LEU A 291 4.98 -26.49 20.67
CA LEU A 291 4.00 -25.43 20.50
C LEU A 291 3.12 -25.81 19.32
N GLU A 292 1.80 -25.75 19.53
CA GLU A 292 0.81 -25.91 18.47
C GLU A 292 0.46 -24.53 17.93
N THR A 293 0.50 -24.37 16.62
CA THR A 293 0.28 -23.11 15.91
C THR A 293 -0.68 -23.35 14.77
N ASP A 294 -1.63 -22.45 14.54
CA ASP A 294 -2.61 -22.57 13.47
C ASP A 294 -2.42 -21.42 12.48
N ARG A 295 -1.97 -21.73 11.25
CA ARG A 295 -1.78 -20.72 10.19
C ARG A 295 -2.58 -21.11 8.95
N ALA A 296 -3.44 -20.20 8.49
CA ALA A 296 -4.27 -20.38 7.29
C ALA A 296 -5.14 -21.67 7.28
N GLY A 297 -5.59 -22.13 8.46
CA GLY A 297 -6.41 -23.33 8.61
C GLY A 297 -5.62 -24.65 8.65
N GLU A 298 -4.28 -24.59 8.67
CA GLU A 298 -3.41 -25.75 8.89
C GLU A 298 -2.75 -25.66 10.27
N SER A 299 -2.76 -26.78 11.00
CA SER A 299 -2.14 -26.92 12.31
C SER A 299 -0.72 -27.45 12.20
N PHE A 300 0.23 -26.73 12.76
CA PHE A 300 1.64 -27.11 12.85
C PHE A 300 2.02 -27.38 14.31
N SER A 301 2.91 -28.34 14.51
CA SER A 301 3.49 -28.62 15.83
C SER A 301 4.99 -28.41 15.75
N GLU A 302 5.45 -27.32 16.34
CA GLU A 302 6.84 -26.87 16.26
C GLU A 302 7.51 -26.86 17.62
N LYS A 303 8.84 -26.94 17.65
CA LYS A 303 9.58 -27.06 18.90
C LYS A 303 10.20 -25.72 19.29
N ALA A 304 9.98 -25.32 20.54
CA ALA A 304 10.65 -24.17 21.16
C ALA A 304 12.10 -24.54 21.49
N ASP A 305 13.03 -24.48 20.55
CA ASP A 305 14.41 -24.96 20.74
C ASP A 305 15.15 -24.26 21.88
N GLN A 306 15.03 -22.93 21.94
CA GLN A 306 15.66 -22.10 22.96
C GLN A 306 14.68 -21.01 23.40
N VAL A 307 14.65 -20.75 24.71
CA VAL A 307 13.95 -19.62 25.30
C VAL A 307 15.00 -18.62 25.75
N ARG A 308 14.94 -17.40 25.20
CA ARG A 308 15.89 -16.31 25.44
C ARG A 308 15.19 -15.17 26.16
N LEU A 309 15.76 -14.74 27.29
CA LEU A 309 15.33 -13.56 28.03
C LEU A 309 16.21 -12.39 27.64
N TYR A 310 15.61 -11.33 27.09
CA TYR A 310 16.32 -10.14 26.63
C TYR A 310 16.21 -8.99 27.65
N SER A 311 17.28 -8.21 27.74
CA SER A 311 17.30 -6.92 28.43
C SER A 311 18.16 -5.98 27.59
N GLY A 312 17.50 -5.13 26.79
CA GLY A 312 18.13 -4.43 25.68
C GLY A 312 18.81 -5.40 24.71
N ALA A 313 20.00 -5.05 24.21
CA ALA A 313 20.75 -5.87 23.26
C ALA A 313 21.33 -7.21 23.80
N LYS A 314 21.25 -7.48 25.11
CA LYS A 314 21.81 -8.70 25.72
C LYS A 314 20.72 -9.72 26.01
N PHE A 315 21.05 -11.00 25.84
CA PHE A 315 20.16 -12.09 26.21
C PHE A 315 20.84 -13.18 27.04
N GLU A 316 20.03 -13.87 27.83
CA GLU A 316 20.38 -15.12 28.49
C GLU A 316 19.44 -16.26 28.05
N THR A 317 19.95 -17.49 28.00
CA THR A 317 19.13 -18.66 27.67
C THR A 317 18.64 -19.32 28.95
N VAL A 318 17.32 -19.51 29.04
CA VAL A 318 16.64 -20.04 30.23
C VAL A 318 15.96 -21.37 29.94
N ALA A 319 15.85 -22.22 30.97
CA ALA A 319 15.22 -23.53 30.85
C ALA A 319 13.69 -23.46 30.79
N GLY A 320 13.11 -22.42 31.40
CA GLY A 320 11.69 -22.11 31.32
C GLY A 320 11.33 -20.83 32.05
N LEU A 321 10.16 -20.27 31.73
CA LEU A 321 9.66 -19.01 32.23
C LEU A 321 8.19 -19.14 32.68
N PRO A 322 7.83 -18.64 33.87
CA PRO A 322 6.46 -18.65 34.37
C PRO A 322 5.60 -17.55 33.71
N ALA A 323 4.30 -17.59 33.97
CA ALA A 323 3.35 -16.54 33.59
C ALA A 323 3.79 -15.15 34.08
N GLY A 324 3.49 -14.14 33.27
CA GLY A 324 3.90 -12.74 33.45
C GLY A 324 5.25 -12.38 32.83
N SER A 325 5.96 -13.35 32.24
CA SER A 325 7.29 -13.11 31.63
C SER A 325 7.21 -12.92 30.12
N VAL A 326 8.06 -12.04 29.56
CA VAL A 326 8.26 -11.86 28.11
C VAL A 326 9.53 -12.59 27.69
N ALA A 327 9.50 -13.27 26.54
CA ALA A 327 10.64 -14.02 26.03
C ALA A 327 10.68 -14.03 24.49
N ALA A 328 11.87 -14.26 23.95
CA ALA A 328 12.05 -14.62 22.56
C ALA A 328 12.32 -16.13 22.45
N VAL A 329 11.59 -16.81 21.57
CA VAL A 329 11.70 -18.24 21.33
C VAL A 329 12.28 -18.48 19.95
N ALA A 330 13.36 -19.25 19.88
CA ALA A 330 13.89 -19.73 18.60
C ALA A 330 13.32 -21.12 18.29
N GLY A 331 13.05 -21.40 17.01
CA GLY A 331 12.58 -22.71 16.53
C GLY A 331 11.27 -22.63 15.73
N PRO A 332 10.18 -22.03 16.26
CA PRO A 332 8.92 -21.91 15.52
C PRO A 332 9.06 -21.08 14.24
N GLY A 333 8.68 -21.67 13.11
CA GLY A 333 8.71 -21.05 11.78
C GLY A 333 7.35 -20.51 11.32
N HIS A 334 6.25 -21.00 11.89
CA HIS A 334 4.89 -20.73 11.39
C HIS A 334 4.08 -19.76 12.26
N THR A 335 4.65 -19.26 13.37
CA THR A 335 3.93 -18.34 14.25
C THR A 335 3.70 -16.97 13.61
N TYR A 336 2.74 -16.18 14.09
CA TYR A 336 2.54 -14.80 13.61
C TYR A 336 2.15 -13.83 14.75
N PRO A 337 2.41 -12.51 14.60
CA PRO A 337 1.99 -11.53 15.60
C PRO A 337 0.46 -11.53 15.80
N GLY A 338 0.02 -11.57 17.05
CA GLY A 338 -1.39 -11.68 17.44
C GLY A 338 -1.85 -13.10 17.78
N GLU A 339 -1.07 -14.13 17.43
CA GLU A 339 -1.42 -15.53 17.68
C GLU A 339 -1.41 -15.87 19.18
N GLY A 340 -2.45 -16.59 19.62
CA GLY A 340 -2.55 -17.24 20.91
C GLY A 340 -2.03 -18.67 20.84
N LEU A 341 -1.10 -19.01 21.74
CA LEU A 341 -0.54 -20.35 21.87
C LEU A 341 -1.10 -21.05 23.12
N GLY A 342 -1.44 -22.33 22.99
CA GLY A 342 -1.97 -23.14 24.08
C GLY A 342 -3.40 -22.74 24.42
N ALA A 343 -3.66 -22.35 25.68
CA ALA A 343 -4.98 -21.92 26.13
C ALA A 343 -5.29 -20.43 25.85
N ALA A 344 -4.34 -19.67 25.29
CA ALA A 344 -4.55 -18.28 24.89
C ALA A 344 -5.33 -18.20 23.58
N ALA A 345 -6.26 -17.25 23.48
CA ALA A 345 -6.95 -16.94 22.23
C ALA A 345 -6.16 -15.93 21.39
N ASP A 346 -6.37 -16.00 20.07
CA ASP A 346 -5.85 -15.02 19.13
C ASP A 346 -6.40 -13.62 19.41
N VAL A 347 -5.53 -12.63 19.20
CA VAL A 347 -5.91 -11.23 19.16
C VAL A 347 -6.60 -10.99 17.82
N GLY A 348 -7.75 -10.31 17.85
CA GLY A 348 -8.47 -9.95 16.63
C GLY A 348 -7.63 -9.10 15.66
N GLU A 349 -8.18 -8.85 14.46
CA GLU A 349 -7.49 -8.04 13.45
C GLU A 349 -7.07 -6.66 13.99
N PRO A 350 -5.88 -6.15 13.61
CA PRO A 350 -5.43 -4.83 14.01
C PRO A 350 -6.45 -3.75 13.66
N THR A 351 -6.64 -2.78 14.56
CA THR A 351 -7.54 -1.64 14.31
C THR A 351 -6.95 -0.71 13.27
N LEU A 352 -5.63 -0.58 13.24
CA LEU A 352 -4.92 0.26 12.28
C LEU A 352 -4.65 -0.52 11.00
N GLN A 353 -5.11 0.03 9.88
CA GLN A 353 -4.81 -0.50 8.55
C GLN A 353 -3.85 0.43 7.79
N PRO A 354 -2.90 -0.12 7.01
CA PRO A 354 -2.04 0.66 6.15
C PRO A 354 -2.86 1.35 5.06
N VAL A 355 -2.47 2.57 4.70
CA VAL A 355 -3.28 3.43 3.81
C VAL A 355 -2.61 3.67 2.46
N LEU A 356 -1.29 3.47 2.36
CA LEU A 356 -0.50 3.80 1.17
C LEU A 356 0.01 2.54 0.49
N THR A 357 -0.05 2.49 -0.84
CA THR A 357 0.55 1.41 -1.64
C THR A 357 1.68 1.96 -2.51
N TYR A 358 2.84 1.31 -2.46
CA TYR A 358 4.03 1.65 -3.21
C TYR A 358 4.47 0.47 -4.09
N THR A 359 5.06 0.78 -5.23
CA THR A 359 5.68 -0.19 -6.14
C THR A 359 7.18 -0.14 -5.94
N LEU A 360 7.78 -1.32 -5.81
CA LEU A 360 9.23 -1.47 -5.74
C LEU A 360 9.87 -1.18 -7.10
N LEU A 361 10.87 -0.31 -7.11
CA LEU A 361 11.81 -0.11 -8.20
C LEU A 361 13.14 -0.81 -7.84
N PRO A 362 13.43 -1.98 -8.41
CA PRO A 362 14.58 -2.81 -8.02
C PRO A 362 15.93 -2.22 -8.47
N GLY A 363 15.94 -1.25 -9.38
CA GLY A 363 17.18 -0.73 -9.98
C GLY A 363 17.92 -1.83 -10.74
N ASP A 364 19.19 -2.06 -10.38
CA ASP A 364 20.03 -3.13 -10.95
C ASP A 364 19.86 -4.49 -10.24
N ASN A 365 19.00 -4.57 -9.20
CA ASN A 365 18.82 -5.77 -8.39
C ASN A 365 17.83 -6.77 -9.01
N ASP A 366 17.96 -8.05 -8.60
CA ASP A 366 17.04 -9.11 -8.98
C ASP A 366 15.73 -9.00 -8.19
N ILE A 367 14.61 -8.83 -8.91
CA ILE A 367 13.26 -8.72 -8.37
C ILE A 367 12.92 -9.89 -7.43
N HIS A 368 13.33 -11.11 -7.76
CA HIS A 368 13.02 -12.27 -6.94
C HIS A 368 13.74 -12.21 -5.59
N LYS A 369 14.96 -11.68 -5.56
CA LYS A 369 15.69 -11.46 -4.29
C LYS A 369 15.04 -10.36 -3.48
N CYS A 370 14.64 -9.26 -4.11
CA CYS A 370 13.92 -8.18 -3.43
C CYS A 370 12.58 -8.68 -2.87
N LEU A 371 11.83 -9.51 -3.60
CA LEU A 371 10.58 -10.09 -3.12
C LEU A 371 10.80 -11.01 -1.92
N LEU A 372 11.85 -11.82 -1.91
CA LEU A 372 12.18 -12.67 -0.76
C LEU A 372 12.55 -11.83 0.48
N ALA A 373 13.39 -10.80 0.30
CA ALA A 373 13.76 -9.89 1.39
C ALA A 373 12.54 -9.13 1.93
N LEU A 374 11.67 -8.62 1.04
CA LEU A 374 10.42 -7.96 1.44
C LEU A 374 9.45 -8.91 2.15
N ARG A 375 9.36 -10.18 1.74
CA ARG A 375 8.56 -11.17 2.46
C ARG A 375 9.11 -11.47 3.85
N GLU A 376 10.44 -11.54 4.00
CA GLU A 376 11.07 -11.68 5.32
C GLU A 376 10.73 -10.49 6.22
N LEU A 377 10.81 -9.26 5.69
CA LEU A 377 10.37 -8.06 6.40
C LEU A 377 8.85 -8.06 6.68
N GLY A 378 8.04 -8.61 5.77
CA GLY A 378 6.60 -8.74 5.95
C GLY A 378 6.19 -9.80 6.98
N ASP A 379 7.01 -10.83 7.19
CA ASP A 379 6.84 -11.76 8.30
C ASP A 379 7.21 -11.10 9.66
N GLU A 380 8.09 -10.09 9.67
CA GLU A 380 8.42 -9.29 10.87
C GLU A 380 7.33 -8.24 11.16
N ASP A 381 6.86 -7.53 10.14
CA ASP A 381 5.76 -6.55 10.21
C ASP A 381 4.60 -6.97 9.29
N PRO A 382 3.56 -7.65 9.82
CA PRO A 382 2.43 -8.10 9.01
C PRO A 382 1.65 -7.00 8.29
N LEU A 383 1.78 -5.73 8.71
CA LEU A 383 1.15 -4.61 8.02
C LEU A 383 1.93 -4.16 6.78
N LEU A 384 3.18 -4.61 6.63
CA LEU A 384 3.94 -4.53 5.39
C LEU A 384 3.36 -5.57 4.42
N HIS A 385 2.17 -5.30 3.88
CA HIS A 385 1.47 -6.23 3.00
C HIS A 385 2.16 -6.28 1.62
N VAL A 386 3.03 -7.28 1.43
CA VAL A 386 3.80 -7.49 0.20
C VAL A 386 3.02 -8.35 -0.78
N VAL A 387 2.65 -7.77 -1.91
CA VAL A 387 1.91 -8.43 -2.99
C VAL A 387 2.76 -8.51 -4.24
N TRP A 388 2.88 -9.72 -4.79
CA TRP A 388 3.37 -9.90 -6.15
C TRP A 388 2.22 -9.71 -7.14
N ASP A 389 2.33 -8.72 -8.02
CA ASP A 389 1.41 -8.59 -9.16
C ASP A 389 1.95 -9.39 -10.34
N ALA A 390 1.28 -10.51 -10.66
CA ALA A 390 1.69 -11.38 -11.75
C ALA A 390 1.44 -10.77 -13.14
N ALA A 391 0.52 -9.81 -13.29
CA ALA A 391 0.26 -9.17 -14.58
C ALA A 391 1.34 -8.14 -14.91
N LEU A 392 1.75 -7.35 -13.91
CA LEU A 392 2.76 -6.30 -14.08
C LEU A 392 4.20 -6.79 -13.84
N GLN A 393 4.37 -7.98 -13.24
CA GLN A 393 5.66 -8.48 -12.77
C GLN A 393 6.33 -7.51 -11.79
N GLU A 394 5.52 -6.87 -10.94
CA GLU A 394 5.95 -5.87 -9.97
C GLU A 394 5.66 -6.32 -8.54
N VAL A 395 6.50 -5.87 -7.61
CA VAL A 395 6.26 -6.05 -6.16
C VAL A 395 5.61 -4.78 -5.64
N ARG A 396 4.45 -4.92 -5.00
CA ARG A 396 3.75 -3.84 -4.30
C ARG A 396 3.81 -4.04 -2.80
N VAL A 397 3.96 -2.94 -2.07
CA VAL A 397 4.09 -2.92 -0.61
C VAL A 397 3.13 -1.88 -0.05
N GLN A 398 2.41 -2.23 1.02
CA GLN A 398 1.55 -1.29 1.73
C GLN A 398 2.22 -0.77 2.99
N LEU A 399 2.09 0.54 3.24
CA LEU A 399 2.77 1.27 4.31
C LEU A 399 1.85 2.32 4.95
N MET A 400 2.19 2.76 6.17
CA MET A 400 1.45 3.78 6.91
C MET A 400 1.86 5.21 6.55
N GLY A 401 3.11 5.43 6.13
CA GLY A 401 3.63 6.76 5.81
C GLY A 401 5.02 6.76 5.18
N ALA A 402 5.48 7.95 4.80
CA ALA A 402 6.73 8.14 4.09
C ALA A 402 7.97 7.85 4.94
N VAL A 403 7.91 8.00 6.28
CA VAL A 403 9.05 7.69 7.16
C VAL A 403 9.27 6.17 7.21
N GLN A 404 8.18 5.40 7.22
CA GLN A 404 8.26 3.94 7.13
C GLN A 404 8.88 3.48 5.80
N LEU A 405 8.55 4.15 4.69
CA LEU A 405 9.12 3.88 3.37
C LEU A 405 10.65 3.99 3.39
N GLU A 406 11.17 5.12 3.87
CA GLU A 406 12.60 5.38 3.96
C GLU A 406 13.32 4.35 4.87
N ILE A 407 12.66 3.90 5.93
CA ILE A 407 13.21 2.89 6.83
C ILE A 407 13.24 1.51 6.17
N VAL A 408 12.20 1.14 5.40
CA VAL A 408 12.21 -0.11 4.63
C VAL A 408 13.30 -0.09 3.56
N GLU A 409 13.50 1.03 2.86
CA GLU A 409 14.62 1.21 1.91
C GLU A 409 15.98 1.01 2.61
N GLN A 410 16.16 1.65 3.77
CA GLN A 410 17.39 1.54 4.55
C GLN A 410 17.63 0.11 5.07
N LEU A 411 16.58 -0.57 5.56
CA LEU A 411 16.67 -1.97 6.01
C LEU A 411 17.04 -2.92 4.87
N LEU A 412 16.50 -2.69 3.66
CA LEU A 412 16.87 -3.47 2.47
C LEU A 412 18.33 -3.25 2.09
N HIS A 413 18.85 -2.02 2.21
CA HIS A 413 20.26 -1.72 2.01
C HIS A 413 21.14 -2.39 3.07
N ASP A 414 20.88 -2.14 4.35
CA ASP A 414 21.78 -2.52 5.46
C ASP A 414 21.78 -4.04 5.72
N ARG A 415 20.62 -4.70 5.71
CA ARG A 415 20.53 -6.15 6.00
C ARG A 415 20.75 -7.03 4.78
N PHE A 416 20.27 -6.60 3.62
CA PHE A 416 20.24 -7.45 2.42
C PHE A 416 21.19 -6.97 1.31
N GLY A 417 21.81 -5.79 1.45
CA GLY A 417 22.67 -5.20 0.44
C GLY A 417 21.92 -4.82 -0.84
N LEU A 418 20.62 -4.52 -0.74
CA LEU A 418 19.74 -4.23 -1.86
C LEU A 418 19.43 -2.73 -1.91
N ASP A 419 20.08 -2.04 -2.84
CA ASP A 419 19.79 -0.64 -3.18
C ASP A 419 18.52 -0.55 -4.03
N VAL A 420 17.38 -0.32 -3.37
CA VAL A 420 16.08 -0.18 -4.04
C VAL A 420 15.45 1.17 -3.75
N THR A 421 14.52 1.58 -4.59
CA THR A 421 13.65 2.72 -4.32
C THR A 421 12.20 2.34 -4.50
N PHE A 422 11.28 3.15 -3.99
CA PHE A 422 9.86 2.95 -4.22
C PHE A 422 9.24 4.11 -4.98
N SER A 423 8.34 3.79 -5.89
CA SER A 423 7.47 4.77 -6.53
C SER A 423 6.04 4.59 -6.00
N PRO A 424 5.26 5.66 -5.90
CA PRO A 424 4.57 6.13 -7.07
C PRO A 424 3.86 5.17 -8.03
N GLY A 425 3.79 3.84 -7.82
CA GLY A 425 3.28 2.83 -8.78
C GLY A 425 2.26 3.33 -9.81
N SER A 426 2.47 3.05 -11.09
CA SER A 426 1.70 3.63 -12.19
C SER A 426 0.23 3.23 -12.15
N ILE A 427 -0.67 4.19 -12.45
CA ILE A 427 -2.09 3.91 -12.58
C ILE A 427 -2.27 3.04 -13.82
N LEU A 428 -2.85 1.84 -13.65
CA LEU A 428 -3.21 1.00 -14.77
C LEU A 428 -4.48 1.58 -15.39
N TYR A 429 -4.33 2.28 -16.51
CA TYR A 429 -5.47 2.68 -17.32
C TYR A 429 -5.96 1.51 -18.19
N LYS A 430 -7.23 1.58 -18.60
CA LYS A 430 -7.82 0.71 -19.62
C LYS A 430 -8.44 1.56 -20.71
N GLU A 431 -8.69 0.99 -21.89
CA GLU A 431 -9.36 1.69 -22.98
C GLU A 431 -10.70 1.01 -23.32
N THR A 432 -11.67 1.81 -23.75
CA THR A 432 -12.95 1.33 -24.29
C THR A 432 -13.39 2.21 -25.46
N ILE A 433 -14.51 1.84 -26.09
CA ILE A 433 -15.15 2.62 -27.15
C ILE A 433 -16.52 3.13 -26.70
N LEU A 434 -16.99 4.23 -27.29
CA LEU A 434 -18.29 4.85 -27.00
C LEU A 434 -19.36 4.51 -28.04
N ALA A 435 -18.94 4.11 -29.24
CA ALA A 435 -19.84 3.83 -30.35
C ALA A 435 -19.36 2.58 -31.11
N PRO A 436 -20.29 1.75 -31.64
CA PRO A 436 -19.93 0.54 -32.35
C PRO A 436 -19.18 0.84 -33.66
N VAL A 437 -18.16 0.03 -33.97
CA VAL A 437 -17.31 0.16 -35.16
C VAL A 437 -17.03 -1.23 -35.76
N GLU A 438 -16.95 -1.32 -37.08
CA GLU A 438 -16.59 -2.55 -37.78
C GLU A 438 -15.13 -2.45 -38.22
N GLY A 439 -14.29 -3.36 -37.72
CA GLY A 439 -12.89 -3.42 -38.09
C GLY A 439 -12.64 -4.53 -39.10
N ALA A 440 -11.85 -4.25 -40.14
CA ALA A 440 -11.54 -5.20 -41.20
C ALA A 440 -10.03 -5.50 -41.27
N GLY A 441 -9.69 -6.78 -41.39
CA GLY A 441 -8.31 -7.25 -41.42
C GLY A 441 -8.08 -8.25 -42.54
N HIS A 442 -7.06 -7.98 -43.36
CA HIS A 442 -6.64 -8.85 -44.46
C HIS A 442 -5.17 -9.27 -44.29
N PHE A 443 -4.90 -10.55 -44.52
CA PHE A 443 -3.55 -11.12 -44.46
C PHE A 443 -3.32 -12.08 -45.62
N GLU A 444 -2.57 -11.62 -46.62
CA GLU A 444 -2.28 -12.37 -47.84
C GLU A 444 -0.81 -12.21 -48.28
N PRO A 445 0.16 -12.78 -47.54
CA PRO A 445 1.51 -12.99 -48.08
C PRO A 445 1.53 -14.12 -49.13
N LEU A 446 2.69 -14.35 -49.77
CA LEU A 446 2.83 -15.34 -50.85
C LEU A 446 2.29 -16.73 -50.42
N ARG A 447 1.19 -17.18 -51.06
CA ARG A 447 0.48 -18.45 -50.81
C ARG A 447 -0.25 -18.57 -49.46
N HIS A 448 -0.57 -17.44 -48.84
CA HIS A 448 -1.40 -17.34 -47.64
C HIS A 448 -2.64 -16.50 -47.94
N TYR A 449 -3.76 -16.76 -47.26
CA TYR A 449 -4.97 -15.91 -47.39
C TYR A 449 -5.82 -16.01 -46.13
N ALA A 450 -6.14 -14.89 -45.51
CA ALA A 450 -7.20 -14.80 -44.50
C ALA A 450 -7.77 -13.39 -44.46
N GLU A 451 -9.09 -13.32 -44.32
CA GLU A 451 -9.85 -12.07 -44.22
C GLU A 451 -10.85 -12.22 -43.08
N ALA A 452 -10.90 -11.23 -42.18
CA ALA A 452 -11.79 -11.22 -41.03
C ALA A 452 -12.33 -9.81 -40.74
N HIS A 453 -13.62 -9.73 -40.46
CA HIS A 453 -14.34 -8.52 -40.08
C HIS A 453 -14.91 -8.71 -38.68
N ILE A 454 -14.57 -7.82 -37.77
CA ILE A 454 -14.95 -7.86 -36.37
C ILE A 454 -15.75 -6.60 -36.05
N LEU A 455 -17.00 -6.78 -35.64
CA LEU A 455 -17.80 -5.72 -35.05
C LEU A 455 -17.40 -5.54 -33.59
N ILE A 456 -16.97 -4.34 -33.22
CA ILE A 456 -16.59 -3.95 -31.86
C ILE A 456 -17.73 -3.09 -31.31
N GLU A 457 -18.41 -3.55 -30.28
CA GLU A 457 -19.54 -2.84 -29.65
C GLU A 457 -19.21 -2.49 -28.19
N PRO A 458 -19.61 -1.32 -27.68
CA PRO A 458 -19.46 -0.98 -26.28
C PRO A 458 -20.37 -1.85 -25.39
N LEU A 459 -19.87 -2.25 -24.23
CA LEU A 459 -20.63 -2.94 -23.19
C LEU A 459 -20.76 -2.05 -21.94
N PRO A 460 -21.69 -2.38 -21.02
CA PRO A 460 -21.72 -1.75 -19.70
C PRO A 460 -20.39 -1.93 -18.96
N GLU A 461 -20.05 -0.95 -18.11
CA GLU A 461 -18.84 -0.96 -17.29
C GLU A 461 -18.67 -2.26 -16.50
N GLY A 462 -17.47 -2.81 -16.49
CA GLY A 462 -17.12 -4.05 -15.78
C GLY A 462 -17.54 -5.34 -16.49
N SER A 463 -18.05 -5.27 -17.73
CA SER A 463 -18.37 -6.46 -18.53
C SER A 463 -17.13 -7.17 -19.08
N GLY A 464 -15.98 -6.48 -19.16
CA GLY A 464 -14.77 -7.02 -19.75
C GLY A 464 -14.88 -7.19 -21.26
N VAL A 465 -14.08 -8.10 -21.83
CA VAL A 465 -14.12 -8.40 -23.27
C VAL A 465 -14.99 -9.64 -23.51
N GLU A 466 -16.13 -9.45 -24.18
CA GLU A 466 -16.98 -10.54 -24.64
C GLU A 466 -16.68 -10.87 -26.10
N VAL A 467 -16.71 -12.16 -26.46
CA VAL A 467 -16.48 -12.60 -27.84
C VAL A 467 -17.66 -13.42 -28.34
N ALA A 468 -18.25 -12.98 -29.46
CA ALA A 468 -19.40 -13.61 -30.12
C ALA A 468 -19.14 -13.87 -31.62
N SER A 469 -19.98 -14.71 -32.24
CA SER A 469 -19.99 -14.93 -33.69
C SER A 469 -21.42 -14.78 -34.19
N ALA A 470 -21.60 -13.98 -35.25
CA ALA A 470 -22.86 -13.82 -35.97
C ALA A 470 -22.86 -14.57 -37.32
N MET A 471 -21.77 -15.26 -37.66
CA MET A 471 -21.60 -15.95 -38.94
C MET A 471 -22.35 -17.29 -39.02
N SER A 472 -22.89 -17.60 -40.20
CA SER A 472 -23.43 -18.94 -40.50
C SER A 472 -22.31 -19.95 -40.69
N GLU A 473 -22.55 -21.22 -40.34
CA GLU A 473 -21.64 -22.34 -40.68
C GLU A 473 -21.55 -22.57 -42.20
N ASP A 474 -22.48 -22.03 -42.98
CA ASP A 474 -22.50 -22.12 -44.45
C ASP A 474 -21.50 -21.15 -45.12
N ASP A 475 -21.15 -20.04 -44.44
CA ASP A 475 -20.28 -18.99 -45.00
C ASP A 475 -18.80 -19.23 -44.69
N LEU A 476 -18.52 -19.82 -43.52
CA LEU A 476 -17.17 -20.21 -43.11
C LEU A 476 -17.23 -21.46 -42.23
N ASP A 477 -16.37 -22.44 -42.51
CA ASP A 477 -16.29 -23.67 -41.72
C ASP A 477 -16.13 -23.36 -40.22
N ARG A 478 -16.88 -24.11 -39.40
CA ARG A 478 -16.88 -23.99 -37.94
C ARG A 478 -15.50 -24.07 -37.30
N ASN A 479 -14.57 -24.80 -37.92
CA ASN A 479 -13.19 -24.91 -37.43
C ASN A 479 -12.45 -23.56 -37.50
N TRP A 480 -12.62 -22.81 -38.59
CA TRP A 480 -12.02 -21.49 -38.75
C TRP A 480 -12.69 -20.46 -37.86
N GLN A 481 -14.02 -20.50 -37.74
CA GLN A 481 -14.73 -19.64 -36.79
C GLN A 481 -14.22 -19.87 -35.36
N ARG A 482 -14.09 -21.12 -34.91
CA ARG A 482 -13.52 -21.44 -33.58
C ARG A 482 -12.10 -20.94 -33.41
N LEU A 483 -11.28 -20.97 -34.46
CA LEU A 483 -9.91 -20.49 -34.43
C LEU A 483 -9.84 -18.98 -34.21
N ILE A 484 -10.62 -18.21 -34.98
CA ILE A 484 -10.74 -16.75 -34.82
C ILE A 484 -11.20 -16.41 -33.40
N MET A 485 -12.26 -17.09 -32.94
CA MET A 485 -12.80 -16.91 -31.58
C MET A 485 -11.79 -17.25 -30.48
N THR A 486 -10.89 -18.21 -30.73
CA THR A 486 -9.81 -18.55 -29.79
C THR A 486 -8.79 -17.42 -29.73
N HIS A 487 -8.38 -16.88 -30.86
CA HIS A 487 -7.42 -15.77 -30.91
C HIS A 487 -7.99 -14.46 -30.34
N LEU A 488 -9.29 -14.22 -30.44
CA LEU A 488 -9.96 -13.10 -29.77
C LEU A 488 -9.99 -13.24 -28.24
N ARG A 489 -9.83 -14.45 -27.69
CA ARG A 489 -9.84 -14.72 -26.24
C ARG A 489 -8.46 -14.91 -25.63
N GLU A 490 -7.47 -15.24 -26.44
CA GLU A 490 -6.12 -15.62 -25.98
C GLU A 490 -5.29 -14.42 -25.52
N ARG A 491 -5.59 -13.20 -26.00
CA ARG A 491 -4.75 -12.02 -25.79
C ARG A 491 -5.59 -10.80 -25.40
N ASP A 492 -5.08 -10.00 -24.47
CA ASP A 492 -5.57 -8.66 -24.20
C ASP A 492 -5.15 -7.73 -25.35
N PHE A 493 -6.14 -7.14 -26.02
CA PHE A 493 -5.88 -6.18 -27.09
C PHE A 493 -5.44 -4.85 -26.48
N ALA A 494 -4.31 -4.32 -26.92
CA ALA A 494 -3.93 -2.97 -26.54
C ALA A 494 -4.77 -1.95 -27.31
N GLY A 495 -5.13 -0.86 -26.64
CA GLY A 495 -5.85 0.27 -27.18
C GLY A 495 -4.96 1.18 -28.03
N VAL A 496 -5.56 2.20 -28.64
CA VAL A 496 -4.92 3.08 -29.63
C VAL A 496 -4.64 4.48 -29.09
N LEU A 497 -5.02 4.78 -27.84
CA LEU A 497 -4.76 6.05 -27.19
C LEU A 497 -3.39 6.04 -26.50
N VAL A 498 -3.22 5.22 -25.47
CA VAL A 498 -1.98 5.10 -24.68
C VAL A 498 -1.41 3.68 -24.70
N GLY A 499 -2.05 2.75 -25.42
CA GLY A 499 -1.65 1.35 -25.47
C GLY A 499 -2.15 0.54 -24.28
N ALA A 500 -3.11 1.08 -23.52
CA ALA A 500 -3.68 0.41 -22.36
C ALA A 500 -4.61 -0.76 -22.78
N PRO A 501 -4.79 -1.80 -21.94
CA PRO A 501 -5.63 -2.94 -22.28
C PRO A 501 -7.10 -2.53 -22.56
N LEU A 502 -7.67 -3.11 -23.62
CA LEU A 502 -9.05 -2.91 -24.03
C LEU A 502 -10.03 -3.66 -23.10
N THR A 503 -11.11 -3.01 -22.67
CA THR A 503 -12.15 -3.59 -21.81
C THR A 503 -13.53 -3.07 -22.17
N ASP A 504 -14.55 -3.74 -21.64
CA ASP A 504 -15.96 -3.37 -21.76
C ASP A 504 -16.40 -3.25 -23.23
N VAL A 505 -15.99 -4.23 -24.03
CA VAL A 505 -16.33 -4.34 -25.45
C VAL A 505 -16.76 -5.75 -25.82
N ARG A 506 -17.67 -5.84 -26.79
CA ARG A 506 -18.03 -7.09 -27.46
C ARG A 506 -17.36 -7.15 -28.82
N LEU A 507 -16.60 -8.20 -29.06
CA LEU A 507 -15.97 -8.53 -30.33
C LEU A 507 -16.81 -9.60 -31.04
N THR A 508 -17.58 -9.19 -32.04
CA THR A 508 -18.46 -10.08 -32.80
C THR A 508 -17.88 -10.36 -34.18
N LEU A 509 -17.60 -11.62 -34.49
CA LEU A 509 -17.23 -12.04 -35.85
C LEU A 509 -18.46 -11.92 -36.76
N VAL A 510 -18.41 -11.00 -37.74
CA VAL A 510 -19.53 -10.71 -38.65
C VAL A 510 -19.31 -11.25 -40.05
N ALA A 511 -18.07 -11.21 -40.55
CA ALA A 511 -17.71 -11.75 -41.85
C ALA A 511 -16.27 -12.26 -41.84
N ALA A 512 -15.98 -13.32 -42.58
CA ALA A 512 -14.61 -13.83 -42.76
C ALA A 512 -14.54 -14.73 -43.99
N ARG A 513 -13.36 -14.81 -44.59
CA ARG A 513 -13.11 -15.62 -45.78
C ARG A 513 -11.81 -16.39 -45.67
N ALA A 514 -11.88 -17.67 -46.04
CA ALA A 514 -10.74 -18.56 -46.21
C ALA A 514 -10.57 -18.95 -47.68
N HIS A 515 -9.37 -19.39 -48.04
CA HIS A 515 -9.04 -20.01 -49.31
C HIS A 515 -8.61 -21.47 -49.09
N ASP A 516 -9.28 -22.41 -49.77
CA ASP A 516 -9.17 -23.87 -49.56
C ASP A 516 -7.73 -24.44 -49.58
N LYS A 517 -6.80 -23.79 -50.28
CA LYS A 517 -5.42 -24.26 -50.47
C LYS A 517 -4.35 -23.40 -49.81
N HIS A 518 -4.71 -22.20 -49.38
CA HIS A 518 -3.74 -21.17 -49.02
C HIS A 518 -3.98 -20.63 -47.60
N THR A 519 -5.11 -20.91 -46.98
CA THR A 519 -5.32 -20.51 -45.58
C THR A 519 -4.69 -21.51 -44.63
N GLU A 520 -3.80 -21.02 -43.78
CA GLU A 520 -3.27 -21.73 -42.63
C GLU A 520 -3.78 -21.12 -41.32
N GLY A 521 -3.65 -21.87 -40.21
CA GLY A 521 -4.14 -21.39 -38.91
C GLY A 521 -3.48 -20.08 -38.43
N GLY A 522 -2.22 -19.84 -38.82
CA GLY A 522 -1.51 -18.60 -38.50
C GLY A 522 -2.06 -17.37 -39.22
N ASP A 523 -2.75 -17.54 -40.35
CA ASP A 523 -3.21 -16.42 -41.19
C ASP A 523 -4.42 -15.73 -40.56
N PHE A 524 -5.37 -16.51 -40.04
CA PHE A 524 -6.52 -15.95 -39.31
C PHE A 524 -6.09 -15.24 -38.04
N ARG A 525 -5.07 -15.72 -37.33
CA ARG A 525 -4.48 -14.99 -36.20
C ARG A 525 -4.06 -13.58 -36.60
N GLN A 526 -3.35 -13.46 -37.73
CA GLN A 526 -2.86 -12.19 -38.25
C GLN A 526 -4.00 -11.28 -38.74
N ALA A 527 -4.98 -11.82 -39.45
CA ALA A 527 -6.14 -11.07 -39.94
C ALA A 527 -7.02 -10.55 -38.79
N THR A 528 -7.31 -11.37 -37.79
CA THR A 528 -8.14 -11.00 -36.63
C THR A 528 -7.53 -9.88 -35.80
N TYR A 529 -6.22 -9.93 -35.51
CA TYR A 529 -5.55 -8.89 -34.74
C TYR A 529 -5.55 -7.54 -35.46
N ARG A 530 -5.35 -7.56 -36.79
CA ARG A 530 -5.43 -6.37 -37.63
C ARG A 530 -6.84 -5.81 -37.69
N ALA A 531 -7.85 -6.67 -37.81
CA ALA A 531 -9.25 -6.25 -37.83
C ALA A 531 -9.62 -5.48 -36.56
N VAL A 532 -9.27 -6.00 -35.38
CA VAL A 532 -9.52 -5.29 -34.10
C VAL A 532 -8.77 -3.96 -34.06
N ARG A 533 -7.48 -3.95 -34.44
CA ARG A 533 -6.67 -2.72 -34.43
C ARG A 533 -7.14 -1.67 -35.43
N GLN A 534 -7.54 -2.08 -36.62
CA GLN A 534 -8.07 -1.21 -37.67
C GLN A 534 -9.39 -0.58 -37.21
N GLY A 535 -10.30 -1.37 -36.62
CA GLY A 535 -11.55 -0.86 -36.04
C GLY A 535 -11.33 0.14 -34.91
N LEU A 536 -10.34 -0.10 -34.04
CA LEU A 536 -9.98 0.88 -33.00
C LEU A 536 -9.40 2.18 -33.59
N MET A 537 -8.60 2.11 -34.65
CA MET A 537 -8.09 3.30 -35.35
C MET A 537 -9.23 4.09 -36.03
N GLU A 538 -10.21 3.40 -36.60
CA GLU A 538 -11.44 4.02 -37.12
C GLU A 538 -12.26 4.70 -36.01
N ALA A 539 -12.43 4.04 -34.85
CA ALA A 539 -13.09 4.63 -33.69
C ALA A 539 -12.36 5.89 -33.21
N ARG A 540 -11.02 5.86 -33.16
CA ARG A 540 -10.19 7.03 -32.81
C ARG A 540 -10.34 8.17 -33.82
N ALA A 541 -10.52 7.85 -35.11
CA ALA A 541 -10.82 8.84 -36.14
C ALA A 541 -12.26 9.40 -36.08
N GLY A 542 -13.10 8.88 -35.17
CA GLY A 542 -14.48 9.31 -34.97
C GLY A 542 -15.50 8.59 -35.85
N VAL A 543 -15.09 7.51 -36.53
CA VAL A 543 -16.00 6.67 -37.33
C VAL A 543 -16.88 5.85 -36.37
N ALA A 544 -18.18 5.79 -36.66
CA ALA A 544 -19.15 5.00 -35.92
C ALA A 544 -20.21 4.44 -36.86
N ILE A 545 -20.74 3.27 -36.53
CA ILE A 545 -21.87 2.65 -37.22
C ILE A 545 -23.15 3.37 -36.78
N LYS A 546 -23.87 3.98 -37.73
CA LYS A 546 -25.22 4.51 -37.48
C LYS A 546 -26.21 3.35 -37.37
N GLN A 547 -26.74 3.07 -36.18
CA GLN A 547 -27.82 2.08 -36.01
C GLN A 547 -29.07 2.48 -36.83
N GLY A 548 -29.57 1.55 -37.65
CA GLY A 548 -30.85 1.72 -38.34
C GLY A 548 -31.33 0.49 -39.10
N LEU A 549 -32.14 -0.35 -38.45
CA LEU A 549 -33.27 -1.01 -39.13
C LEU A 549 -34.22 0.08 -39.71
N PRO A 550 -34.93 -0.19 -40.82
CA PRO A 550 -35.25 0.81 -41.84
C PRO A 550 -36.30 1.86 -41.42
N GLY A 551 -36.08 3.14 -41.77
CA GLY A 551 -37.17 4.14 -41.76
C GLY A 551 -36.88 5.64 -41.61
N ILE A 552 -35.65 6.16 -41.68
CA ILE A 552 -35.38 7.61 -41.59
C ILE A 552 -34.33 8.03 -42.63
N GLN A 553 -34.59 9.12 -43.37
CA GLN A 553 -33.70 9.63 -44.42
C GLN A 553 -32.41 10.27 -43.86
N PRO A 554 -31.27 10.09 -44.56
CA PRO A 554 -29.94 10.46 -44.08
C PRO A 554 -29.64 11.95 -44.30
N ASP A 555 -29.18 12.64 -43.25
CA ASP A 555 -28.24 13.77 -43.43
C ASP A 555 -26.84 13.19 -43.60
N SER A 556 -26.25 13.56 -44.73
CA SER A 556 -24.99 13.08 -45.29
C SER A 556 -23.79 13.59 -44.49
N ALA A 557 -23.08 12.68 -43.83
CA ALA A 557 -21.64 12.79 -43.68
C ALA A 557 -21.10 11.47 -44.21
N SER A 558 -20.68 11.51 -45.48
CA SER A 558 -20.09 10.41 -46.22
C SER A 558 -18.60 10.29 -45.83
N PRO A 559 -17.99 9.10 -45.85
CA PRO A 559 -16.53 8.90 -45.69
C PRO A 559 -15.66 9.82 -46.58
N TYR A 560 -16.24 10.41 -47.63
CA TYR A 560 -15.59 11.34 -48.55
C TYR A 560 -15.28 12.74 -47.96
N GLU A 561 -15.93 13.19 -46.88
CA GLU A 561 -15.69 14.56 -46.36
C GLU A 561 -14.37 14.70 -45.57
N VAL A 562 -13.72 13.59 -45.19
CA VAL A 562 -12.38 13.62 -44.58
C VAL A 562 -11.27 13.59 -45.64
N ALA A 563 -11.53 13.00 -46.81
CA ALA A 563 -10.59 12.94 -47.93
C ALA A 563 -10.56 14.26 -48.73
N GLU A 564 -11.70 14.92 -48.95
CA GLU A 564 -11.75 16.20 -49.69
C GLU A 564 -11.08 17.39 -48.97
N ARG A 565 -10.68 17.23 -47.71
CA ARG A 565 -9.88 18.25 -47.00
C ARG A 565 -8.41 18.26 -47.40
N TYR A 566 -7.95 17.28 -48.18
CA TYR A 566 -6.56 17.15 -48.61
C TYR A 566 -6.46 16.59 -50.04
N GLY A 567 -6.51 17.49 -51.03
CA GLY A 567 -5.94 17.40 -52.39
C GLY A 567 -6.04 16.06 -53.16
N GLY A 568 -6.92 16.00 -54.16
CA GLY A 568 -7.12 14.84 -55.02
C GLY A 568 -6.11 14.68 -56.17
N ASP A 569 -6.26 13.56 -56.91
CA ASP A 569 -6.44 13.60 -58.37
C ASP A 569 -7.00 12.27 -58.88
N SER A 570 -7.92 12.40 -59.84
CA SER A 570 -8.68 11.34 -60.50
C SER A 570 -7.82 10.45 -61.39
N VAL A 571 -8.04 9.12 -61.36
CA VAL A 571 -7.46 8.19 -62.33
C VAL A 571 -8.54 7.80 -63.34
N ASP A 572 -8.32 8.21 -64.58
CA ASP A 572 -9.10 7.83 -65.76
C ASP A 572 -9.00 6.33 -66.08
N GLU A 573 -10.11 5.79 -66.55
CA GLU A 573 -10.29 4.44 -67.08
C GLU A 573 -9.42 4.18 -68.34
N ALA A 574 -8.73 3.04 -68.40
CA ALA A 574 -8.42 2.37 -69.66
C ALA A 574 -8.13 0.87 -69.47
N SER A 575 -8.81 0.04 -70.25
CA SER A 575 -8.46 -1.33 -70.63
C SER A 575 -8.74 -1.46 -72.15
N PRO A 576 -8.39 -2.58 -72.81
CA PRO A 576 -7.06 -3.16 -73.06
C PRO A 576 -6.84 -3.36 -74.59
N ASP A 577 -5.61 -3.52 -75.08
CA ASP A 577 -5.30 -4.52 -76.13
C ASP A 577 -3.83 -4.57 -76.62
N GLU A 578 -3.42 -5.81 -76.89
CA GLU A 578 -2.52 -6.33 -77.93
C GLU A 578 -1.14 -5.69 -78.18
N THR A 579 -0.05 -6.43 -77.91
CA THR A 579 0.63 -7.30 -78.90
C THR A 579 1.97 -7.84 -78.37
N GLU A 580 2.26 -9.07 -78.77
CA GLU A 580 3.50 -9.83 -78.61
C GLU A 580 4.72 -9.09 -79.21
N ASP A 581 5.93 -9.25 -78.64
CA ASP A 581 6.94 -10.19 -79.17
C ASP A 581 8.31 -10.08 -78.44
N ALA A 582 9.01 -11.21 -78.41
CA ALA A 582 10.47 -11.39 -78.37
C ALA A 582 11.27 -11.10 -77.07
N GLY A 583 11.38 -12.14 -76.24
CA GLY A 583 12.53 -13.05 -76.36
C GLY A 583 13.92 -12.62 -75.86
N ALA A 584 14.25 -13.15 -74.68
CA ALA A 584 15.50 -13.84 -74.32
C ALA A 584 16.80 -13.04 -74.08
N GLN A 585 17.33 -13.16 -72.85
CA GLN A 585 18.52 -13.97 -72.50
C GLN A 585 18.85 -13.81 -71.00
N ARG A 586 18.59 -14.86 -70.21
CA ARG A 586 19.56 -15.80 -69.59
C ARG A 586 20.33 -15.25 -68.38
N ALA A 587 20.11 -15.93 -67.25
CA ALA A 587 21.10 -16.72 -66.51
C ALA A 587 21.57 -15.97 -65.24
N SER A 588 21.03 -16.30 -64.07
CA SER A 588 21.29 -17.49 -63.24
C SER A 588 22.35 -17.19 -62.18
N GLU A 589 22.00 -17.59 -60.96
CA GLU A 589 22.91 -18.04 -59.91
C GLU A 589 23.67 -16.96 -59.13
N THR A 590 23.11 -16.68 -57.95
CA THR A 590 23.87 -16.56 -56.71
C THR A 590 24.98 -17.61 -56.60
N PRO A 591 26.03 -17.28 -55.84
CA PRO A 591 26.30 -18.20 -54.75
C PRO A 591 26.53 -17.50 -53.41
N SER A 592 26.12 -18.25 -52.41
CA SER A 592 26.37 -18.09 -51.00
C SER A 592 27.85 -18.26 -50.61
N SER A 593 28.11 -17.78 -49.38
CA SER A 593 28.95 -18.40 -48.35
C SER A 593 30.42 -17.98 -48.20
N GLU A 594 30.70 -17.69 -46.92
CA GLU A 594 31.91 -17.95 -46.15
C GLU A 594 33.14 -17.06 -46.30
N GLY A 595 33.54 -16.49 -45.14
CA GLY A 595 34.90 -16.70 -44.69
C GLY A 595 35.64 -15.52 -44.06
N VAL A 596 35.68 -15.53 -42.71
CA VAL A 596 36.87 -15.25 -41.88
C VAL A 596 37.47 -13.81 -41.88
N GLY A 597 37.19 -13.11 -40.77
CA GLY A 597 38.20 -12.76 -39.76
C GLY A 597 39.17 -11.59 -40.01
N LYS A 598 39.05 -10.56 -39.17
CA LYS A 598 40.12 -9.81 -38.42
C LYS A 598 39.53 -8.45 -38.01
N ARG A 599 39.33 -8.22 -36.71
CA ARG A 599 40.23 -7.53 -35.76
C ARG A 599 40.47 -6.05 -36.06
N GLU A 600 40.22 -5.27 -35.00
CA GLU A 600 40.79 -3.96 -34.68
C GLU A 600 40.22 -2.79 -35.51
N ALA A 601 40.02 -1.58 -35.01
CA ALA A 601 40.16 -0.97 -33.69
C ALA A 601 39.81 0.52 -33.90
N PHE A 602 39.28 1.15 -32.87
CA PHE A 602 39.51 2.56 -32.51
C PHE A 602 38.81 3.71 -33.26
N SER A 603 38.29 4.59 -32.39
CA SER A 603 38.18 6.06 -32.46
C SER A 603 37.28 6.62 -33.55
N GLY A 604 36.26 7.41 -33.24
CA GLY A 604 36.25 8.50 -32.26
C GLY A 604 36.36 9.81 -33.04
N GLY A 605 35.42 10.74 -32.83
CA GLY A 605 35.54 12.03 -33.51
C GLY A 605 34.24 12.81 -33.62
N SER A 606 33.76 13.30 -32.49
CA SER A 606 32.94 14.51 -32.39
C SER A 606 33.53 15.66 -33.22
N SER A 607 32.70 16.42 -33.94
CA SER A 607 32.87 17.87 -33.96
C SER A 607 31.55 18.59 -34.21
N ARG A 608 31.19 19.42 -33.23
CA ARG A 608 30.28 20.56 -33.34
C ARG A 608 30.82 21.56 -34.38
N ALA A 609 29.92 22.27 -35.06
CA ALA A 609 29.60 23.67 -34.73
C ALA A 609 29.15 24.50 -35.95
N THR A 610 28.13 25.31 -35.67
CA THR A 610 27.91 26.70 -36.13
C THR A 610 27.50 26.96 -37.57
N GLY A 611 26.29 27.53 -37.69
CA GLY A 611 25.75 28.10 -38.91
C GLY A 611 26.29 29.48 -39.26
N ASN A 612 25.85 29.96 -40.42
CA ASN A 612 25.57 31.37 -40.64
C ASN A 612 24.69 31.55 -41.89
N ALA A 613 23.69 32.42 -41.79
CA ALA A 613 22.82 32.85 -42.87
C ALA A 613 23.30 34.19 -43.45
N SER A 614 23.23 34.38 -44.77
CA SER A 614 22.60 35.54 -45.45
C SER A 614 23.04 35.72 -46.93
N ASN A 615 22.10 35.37 -47.82
CA ASN A 615 21.43 36.17 -48.86
C ASN A 615 22.10 36.69 -50.17
N SER A 616 21.24 36.62 -51.22
CA SER A 616 21.18 37.37 -52.51
C SER A 616 22.02 36.80 -53.70
N THR A 617 21.53 36.57 -54.94
CA THR A 617 20.37 37.07 -55.73
C THR A 617 20.15 36.23 -57.03
N GLU A 618 18.90 35.85 -57.35
CA GLU A 618 18.23 35.62 -58.69
C GLU A 618 18.77 34.61 -59.77
N PRO A 619 17.99 34.20 -60.82
CA PRO A 619 16.66 33.57 -60.83
C PRO A 619 16.51 32.38 -61.85
N SER A 620 15.37 31.68 -61.72
CA SER A 620 14.59 30.93 -62.76
C SER A 620 15.18 29.71 -63.49
N GLY A 621 14.53 28.55 -63.27
CA GLY A 621 14.24 27.56 -64.32
C GLY A 621 14.43 26.09 -63.94
N GLY A 622 13.35 25.40 -63.56
CA GLY A 622 13.27 23.93 -63.52
C GLY A 622 12.59 23.39 -62.26
N ASP A 623 11.27 23.21 -62.33
CA ASP A 623 10.47 22.49 -61.33
C ASP A 623 10.89 21.03 -61.25
N ASP A 624 11.27 20.58 -60.07
CA ASP A 624 11.30 19.17 -59.67
C ASP A 624 11.01 19.12 -58.15
N SER A 625 9.73 19.26 -57.79
CA SER A 625 9.24 19.07 -56.42
C SER A 625 8.29 17.88 -56.37
N ALA A 626 8.87 16.70 -56.15
CA ALA A 626 8.13 15.60 -55.54
C ALA A 626 7.89 15.95 -54.07
N GLU A 627 6.66 16.33 -53.72
CA GLU A 627 6.27 16.57 -52.34
C GLU A 627 6.30 15.26 -51.53
N PRO A 628 6.83 15.26 -50.28
CA PRO A 628 6.77 14.10 -49.41
C PRO A 628 5.34 13.91 -48.87
N LEU A 629 4.79 12.71 -49.08
CA LEU A 629 3.47 12.24 -48.60
C LEU A 629 3.13 12.75 -47.19
N THR A 630 2.14 13.63 -47.12
CA THR A 630 1.61 14.26 -45.89
C THR A 630 1.06 13.18 -44.95
N ARG A 631 1.64 13.06 -43.76
CA ARG A 631 1.21 12.15 -42.69
C ARG A 631 -0.20 12.51 -42.21
N CYS A 632 -1.13 11.55 -42.26
CA CYS A 632 -2.44 11.68 -41.61
C CYS A 632 -2.23 11.61 -40.09
N ARG A 633 -2.19 12.76 -39.41
CA ARG A 633 -2.20 12.80 -37.94
C ARG A 633 -3.65 12.89 -37.48
N ILE A 634 -4.23 11.78 -37.01
CA ILE A 634 -5.51 11.81 -36.31
C ILE A 634 -5.32 12.66 -35.04
N ALA A 635 -5.96 13.83 -34.99
CA ALA A 635 -5.97 14.69 -33.81
C ALA A 635 -7.27 14.44 -33.03
N GLY A 636 -7.16 14.01 -31.77
CA GLY A 636 -8.28 13.73 -30.86
C GLY A 636 -8.46 12.25 -30.51
N THR A 637 -9.42 11.98 -29.63
CA THR A 637 -9.74 10.64 -29.13
C THR A 637 -10.91 9.96 -29.86
N GLY A 638 -11.66 10.72 -30.66
CA GLY A 638 -12.82 10.20 -31.40
C GLY A 638 -13.83 9.53 -30.47
N ASN A 639 -14.17 8.28 -30.78
CA ASN A 639 -15.04 7.42 -29.98
C ASN A 639 -14.27 6.53 -29.00
N CYS A 640 -12.97 6.72 -28.81
CA CYS A 640 -12.20 5.99 -27.79
C CYS A 640 -12.19 6.75 -26.47
N GLN A 641 -12.29 6.02 -25.37
CA GLN A 641 -12.29 6.57 -24.02
C GLN A 641 -11.28 5.82 -23.13
N LEU A 642 -10.55 6.57 -22.32
CA LEU A 642 -9.68 6.05 -21.28
C LEU A 642 -10.50 5.83 -20.01
N LEU A 643 -10.32 4.67 -19.40
CA LEU A 643 -10.87 4.32 -18.10
C LEU A 643 -9.74 4.28 -17.08
N GLU A 644 -10.02 4.78 -15.90
CA GLU A 644 -9.11 4.74 -14.77
C GLU A 644 -9.74 3.94 -13.61
N PRO A 645 -8.92 3.39 -12.71
CA PRO A 645 -9.44 2.72 -11.53
C PRO A 645 -9.97 3.75 -10.52
N TRP A 646 -11.08 3.43 -9.87
CA TRP A 646 -11.67 4.23 -8.80
C TRP A 646 -11.68 3.46 -7.48
N TYR A 647 -11.51 4.20 -6.39
CA TYR A 647 -11.72 3.70 -5.05
C TYR A 647 -13.13 4.01 -4.58
N ARG A 648 -13.71 3.07 -3.82
CA ARG A 648 -14.75 3.34 -2.84
C ARG A 648 -14.07 3.64 -1.51
N PHE A 649 -14.30 4.84 -0.99
CA PHE A 649 -13.64 5.32 0.21
C PHE A 649 -14.62 5.48 1.38
N ARG A 650 -14.07 5.37 2.59
CA ARG A 650 -14.69 5.76 3.85
C ARG A 650 -13.71 6.66 4.59
N LEU A 651 -14.12 7.90 4.85
CA LEU A 651 -13.30 8.93 5.48
C LEU A 651 -13.92 9.33 6.82
N GLU A 652 -13.18 9.12 7.90
CA GLU A 652 -13.55 9.50 9.25
C GLU A 652 -12.75 10.74 9.66
N VAL A 653 -13.44 11.84 9.97
CA VAL A 653 -12.82 13.10 10.38
C VAL A 653 -13.60 13.75 11.51
N PRO A 654 -12.95 14.57 12.36
CA PRO A 654 -13.66 15.40 13.34
C PRO A 654 -14.75 16.26 12.69
N GLN A 655 -15.88 16.45 13.36
CA GLN A 655 -17.05 17.16 12.80
C GLN A 655 -16.75 18.59 12.36
N ASP A 656 -15.82 19.27 13.01
CA ASP A 656 -15.40 20.64 12.67
C ASP A 656 -14.64 20.72 11.34
N LEU A 657 -14.07 19.61 10.87
CA LEU A 657 -13.26 19.54 9.65
C LEU A 657 -13.99 18.94 8.44
N ILE A 658 -15.25 18.52 8.61
CA ILE A 658 -16.01 17.84 7.56
C ILE A 658 -16.18 18.72 6.30
N GLY A 659 -16.37 20.02 6.46
CA GLY A 659 -16.57 20.94 5.33
C GLY A 659 -15.33 21.02 4.43
N ARG A 660 -14.13 20.94 5.02
CA ARG A 660 -12.88 20.86 4.27
C ARG A 660 -12.75 19.53 3.54
N ALA A 661 -13.01 18.42 4.24
CA ALA A 661 -12.97 17.08 3.66
C ALA A 661 -13.89 16.96 2.44
N MET A 662 -15.12 17.49 2.52
CA MET A 662 -16.06 17.51 1.39
C MET A 662 -15.55 18.35 0.20
N ALA A 663 -14.95 19.51 0.47
CA ALA A 663 -14.39 20.37 -0.57
C ALA A 663 -13.19 19.71 -1.27
N ASP A 664 -12.34 19.02 -0.52
CA ASP A 664 -11.19 18.30 -1.06
C ASP A 664 -11.63 17.11 -1.93
N ILE A 665 -12.60 16.29 -1.49
CA ILE A 665 -13.13 15.19 -2.32
C ILE A 665 -13.75 15.72 -3.62
N GLN A 666 -14.51 16.83 -3.57
CA GLN A 666 -15.05 17.46 -4.77
C GLN A 666 -13.96 17.97 -5.73
N ARG A 667 -12.88 18.53 -5.17
CA ARG A 667 -11.71 18.99 -5.96
C ARG A 667 -11.00 17.84 -6.66
N MET A 668 -10.95 16.66 -6.03
CA MET A 668 -10.38 15.42 -6.57
C MET A 668 -11.37 14.66 -7.48
N ALA A 669 -12.41 15.33 -7.98
CA ALA A 669 -13.46 14.73 -8.82
C ALA A 669 -14.21 13.54 -8.19
N GLY A 670 -14.16 13.40 -6.87
CA GLY A 670 -14.87 12.36 -6.13
C GLY A 670 -16.35 12.68 -5.91
N SER A 671 -17.14 11.62 -5.78
CA SER A 671 -18.55 11.66 -5.39
C SER A 671 -18.72 11.13 -3.98
N PHE A 672 -19.67 11.66 -3.21
CA PHE A 672 -19.95 11.17 -1.86
C PHE A 672 -21.43 11.25 -1.50
N GLY A 673 -21.85 10.39 -0.58
CA GLY A 673 -23.18 10.39 0.01
C GLY A 673 -23.34 11.40 1.15
N THR A 674 -24.51 11.40 1.77
CA THR A 674 -24.77 12.21 2.97
C THR A 674 -23.87 11.73 4.11
N PRO A 675 -23.10 12.62 4.76
CA PRO A 675 -22.22 12.23 5.84
C PRO A 675 -23.02 11.73 7.05
N ALA A 676 -22.60 10.60 7.62
CA ALA A 676 -23.11 10.10 8.88
C ALA A 676 -22.30 10.71 10.03
N THR A 677 -22.96 11.21 11.06
CA THR A 677 -22.30 11.77 12.24
C THR A 677 -22.46 10.84 13.44
N ASP A 678 -21.35 10.52 14.08
CA ASP A 678 -21.28 9.68 15.29
C ASP A 678 -20.50 10.43 16.38
N GLY A 679 -21.25 11.13 17.25
CA GLY A 679 -20.67 11.87 18.38
C GLY A 679 -19.69 12.97 17.95
N ASP A 680 -18.40 12.74 18.13
CA ASP A 680 -17.31 13.68 17.83
C ASP A 680 -16.75 13.56 16.39
N TYR A 681 -17.12 12.49 15.68
CA TYR A 681 -16.63 12.20 14.33
C TYR A 681 -17.76 12.27 13.29
N ALA A 682 -17.37 12.54 12.06
CA ALA A 682 -18.19 12.42 10.87
C ALA A 682 -17.55 11.42 9.92
N VAL A 683 -18.38 10.55 9.35
CA VAL A 683 -18.01 9.53 8.37
C VAL A 683 -18.59 9.94 7.02
N LEU A 684 -17.71 10.04 6.03
CA LEU A 684 -18.04 10.34 4.64
C LEU A 684 -17.73 9.12 3.78
N GLU A 685 -18.72 8.59 3.08
CA GLU A 685 -18.56 7.46 2.17
C GLU A 685 -18.83 7.90 0.73
N GLY A 686 -18.03 7.40 -0.20
CA GLY A 686 -18.08 7.84 -1.59
C GLY A 686 -17.17 7.07 -2.53
N THR A 687 -17.03 7.57 -3.75
CA THR A 687 -16.09 7.07 -4.75
C THR A 687 -15.21 8.18 -5.29
N ALA A 688 -13.95 7.89 -5.57
CA ALA A 688 -13.02 8.87 -6.13
C ALA A 688 -11.92 8.19 -6.98
N PRO A 689 -11.31 8.89 -7.95
CA PRO A 689 -10.21 8.38 -8.74
C PRO A 689 -9.02 7.95 -7.87
N VAL A 690 -8.42 6.79 -8.21
CA VAL A 690 -7.21 6.30 -7.52
C VAL A 690 -6.06 7.31 -7.65
N ALA A 691 -5.97 8.00 -8.78
CA ALA A 691 -4.93 8.99 -9.08
C ALA A 691 -4.82 10.08 -8.02
N GLU A 692 -5.96 10.63 -7.61
CA GLU A 692 -6.04 11.77 -6.70
C GLU A 692 -6.05 11.35 -5.22
N MET A 693 -6.61 10.17 -4.92
CA MET A 693 -6.79 9.70 -3.54
C MET A 693 -5.54 9.12 -2.90
N ARG A 694 -4.50 8.84 -3.70
CA ARG A 694 -3.29 8.16 -3.24
C ARG A 694 -2.59 8.87 -2.08
N ASP A 695 -2.37 10.17 -2.22
CA ASP A 695 -1.66 10.99 -1.22
C ASP A 695 -2.63 11.68 -0.25
N TYR A 696 -3.94 11.57 -0.50
CA TYR A 696 -4.94 12.28 0.26
C TYR A 696 -4.99 11.81 1.72
N ALA A 697 -4.70 10.55 2.00
CA ALA A 697 -4.57 10.03 3.36
C ALA A 697 -3.58 10.83 4.22
N MET A 698 -2.44 11.22 3.64
CA MET A 698 -1.44 12.05 4.33
C MET A 698 -1.97 13.46 4.58
N ALA A 699 -2.63 14.06 3.58
CA ALA A 699 -3.26 15.37 3.73
C ALA A 699 -4.31 15.36 4.84
N VAL A 700 -5.19 14.35 4.86
CA VAL A 700 -6.21 14.10 5.89
C VAL A 700 -5.56 14.03 7.27
N ASN A 701 -4.54 13.19 7.40
CA ASN A 701 -3.84 13.01 8.67
C ASN A 701 -3.20 14.33 9.16
N ALA A 702 -2.60 15.10 8.25
CA ALA A 702 -1.96 16.37 8.55
C ALA A 702 -2.94 17.45 9.00
N TYR A 703 -4.04 17.68 8.27
CA TYR A 703 -5.00 18.72 8.65
C TYR A 703 -5.94 18.31 9.77
N ALA A 704 -6.17 17.01 9.97
CA ALA A 704 -6.95 16.48 11.08
C ALA A 704 -6.09 16.21 12.32
N HIS A 705 -4.82 16.62 12.32
CA HIS A 705 -3.89 16.51 13.44
C HIS A 705 -3.81 15.08 14.02
N GLY A 706 -3.77 14.03 13.18
CA GLY A 706 -3.72 12.64 13.66
C GLY A 706 -5.08 11.96 13.87
N ARG A 707 -6.18 12.71 13.76
CA ARG A 707 -7.54 12.23 14.09
C ARG A 707 -8.35 11.79 12.88
N GLY A 708 -7.85 12.02 11.67
CA GLY A 708 -8.52 11.65 10.44
C GLY A 708 -8.05 10.28 9.95
N HIS A 709 -8.98 9.43 9.51
CA HIS A 709 -8.69 8.12 8.94
C HIS A 709 -9.39 7.96 7.59
N LEU A 710 -8.63 7.57 6.56
CA LEU A 710 -9.15 7.31 5.22
C LEU A 710 -8.93 5.83 4.90
N THR A 711 -10.01 5.12 4.58
CA THR A 711 -9.97 3.74 4.10
C THR A 711 -10.43 3.73 2.65
N CYS A 712 -9.69 3.05 1.77
CA CYS A 712 -10.03 2.92 0.35
C CYS A 712 -10.08 1.45 -0.07
N SER A 713 -11.08 1.10 -0.87
CA SER A 713 -11.25 -0.23 -1.48
C SER A 713 -11.45 -0.08 -2.99
N PHE A 714 -10.99 -1.02 -3.79
CA PHE A 714 -11.17 -0.97 -5.24
C PHE A 714 -12.66 -1.13 -5.61
N ASP A 715 -13.22 -0.17 -6.36
CA ASP A 715 -14.63 -0.19 -6.79
C ASP A 715 -14.77 -0.77 -8.21
N GLY A 716 -13.93 -0.30 -9.14
CA GLY A 716 -13.99 -0.65 -10.55
C GLY A 716 -13.23 0.33 -11.44
N TYR A 717 -13.39 0.17 -12.75
CA TYR A 717 -12.90 1.11 -13.75
C TYR A 717 -14.03 2.01 -14.22
N HIS A 718 -13.80 3.31 -14.21
CA HIS A 718 -14.77 4.33 -14.64
C HIS A 718 -14.10 5.31 -15.61
N PRO A 719 -14.87 6.12 -16.35
CA PRO A 719 -14.31 7.16 -17.22
C PRO A 719 -13.24 8.00 -16.53
N CYS A 720 -12.09 8.14 -17.20
CA CYS A 720 -10.97 8.93 -16.69
C CYS A 720 -11.39 10.40 -16.52
N HIS A 721 -11.21 10.94 -15.32
CA HIS A 721 -11.61 12.30 -14.96
C HIS A 721 -10.81 13.38 -15.71
N ASN A 722 -9.55 13.09 -16.07
CA ASN A 722 -8.62 14.02 -16.72
C ASN A 722 -7.91 13.41 -17.94
N GLN A 723 -8.67 12.72 -18.80
CA GLN A 723 -8.13 12.01 -19.97
C GLN A 723 -7.16 12.84 -20.83
N ASP A 724 -7.47 14.11 -21.09
CA ASP A 724 -6.61 14.97 -21.93
C ASP A 724 -5.23 15.22 -21.31
N ASP A 725 -5.14 15.31 -19.98
CA ASP A 725 -3.87 15.50 -19.27
C ASP A 725 -3.03 14.22 -19.31
N VAL A 726 -3.67 13.05 -19.13
CA VAL A 726 -3.00 11.74 -19.23
C VAL A 726 -2.45 11.51 -20.63
N LEU A 727 -3.18 11.93 -21.67
CA LEU A 727 -2.72 11.84 -23.06
C LEU A 727 -1.56 12.80 -23.38
N ALA A 728 -1.42 13.89 -22.63
CA ALA A 728 -0.34 14.86 -22.77
C ALA A 728 0.92 14.49 -21.96
N ASP A 729 0.79 13.56 -21.00
CA ASP A 729 1.89 13.11 -20.15
C ASP A 729 3.01 12.46 -20.98
N PRO A 730 4.30 12.88 -20.85
CA PRO A 730 5.42 12.28 -21.58
C PRO A 730 5.53 10.75 -21.45
N ASP A 731 5.08 10.17 -20.34
CA ASP A 731 5.17 8.73 -20.07
C ASP A 731 4.11 7.94 -20.87
N HIS A 732 2.99 8.56 -21.23
CA HIS A 732 1.88 7.96 -21.98
C HIS A 732 1.74 8.49 -23.42
N ALA A 733 2.17 9.72 -23.69
CA ALA A 733 2.08 10.42 -24.98
C ALA A 733 2.99 9.83 -26.07
N ASN A 734 3.93 8.96 -25.71
CA ASN A 734 4.90 8.36 -26.64
C ASN A 734 4.36 7.12 -27.38
N TYR A 735 3.16 6.62 -27.03
CA TYR A 735 2.57 5.48 -27.73
C TYR A 735 2.04 5.88 -29.12
N ASP A 736 2.65 5.32 -30.16
CA ASP A 736 2.26 5.51 -31.56
C ASP A 736 1.76 4.17 -32.13
N PRO A 737 0.44 3.97 -32.30
CA PRO A 737 -0.13 2.74 -32.84
C PRO A 737 0.41 2.35 -34.22
N GLU A 738 0.87 3.31 -35.03
CA GLU A 738 1.43 3.02 -36.36
C GLU A 738 2.88 2.54 -36.31
N ARG A 739 3.57 2.68 -35.17
CA ARG A 739 4.94 2.20 -34.94
C ARG A 739 5.00 0.88 -34.19
N ASP A 740 3.88 0.45 -33.63
CA ASP A 740 3.75 -0.83 -32.94
C ASP A 740 3.78 -1.98 -33.96
N LEU A 741 4.98 -2.49 -34.25
CA LEU A 741 5.18 -3.57 -35.22
C LEU A 741 4.52 -4.89 -34.78
N GLU A 742 4.33 -5.09 -33.48
CA GLU A 742 3.66 -6.29 -32.95
C GLU A 742 2.14 -6.21 -33.08
N ASN A 743 1.57 -4.99 -33.09
CA ASN A 743 0.14 -4.74 -33.19
C ASN A 743 -0.21 -3.76 -34.32
N THR A 744 0.37 -3.97 -35.49
CA THR A 744 0.13 -3.09 -36.65
C THR A 744 -1.36 -3.04 -37.04
N PRO A 745 -1.93 -1.85 -37.27
CA PRO A 745 -3.29 -1.71 -37.81
C PRO A 745 -3.36 -1.93 -39.33
N ASP A 746 -2.21 -1.97 -40.01
CA ASP A 746 -2.12 -2.14 -41.46
C ASP A 746 -2.36 -3.60 -41.90
N SER A 747 -3.10 -3.76 -43.01
CA SER A 747 -3.39 -5.08 -43.63
C SER A 747 -2.38 -5.43 -44.73
N VAL A 748 -2.19 -6.72 -45.00
CA VAL A 748 -1.22 -7.20 -46.01
C VAL A 748 -1.97 -7.79 -47.20
N PHE A 749 -1.79 -7.19 -48.37
CA PHE A 749 -2.38 -7.63 -49.63
C PHE A 749 -1.31 -8.16 -50.58
N CYS A 750 -1.70 -8.99 -51.55
CA CYS A 750 -0.77 -9.50 -52.56
C CYS A 750 -0.89 -8.73 -53.88
N ALA A 751 0.23 -8.24 -54.41
CA ALA A 751 0.33 -7.76 -55.79
C ALA A 751 1.57 -8.35 -56.45
N HIS A 752 1.43 -8.87 -57.67
CA HIS A 752 2.54 -9.45 -58.45
C HIS A 752 3.33 -10.56 -57.70
N GLY A 753 2.68 -11.30 -56.80
CA GLY A 753 3.31 -12.38 -56.02
C GLY A 753 4.17 -11.91 -54.84
N ALA A 754 4.08 -10.63 -54.45
CA ALA A 754 4.68 -10.10 -53.23
C ALA A 754 3.61 -9.47 -52.34
N GLY A 755 3.70 -9.73 -51.03
CA GLY A 755 2.85 -9.07 -50.04
C GLY A 755 3.29 -7.62 -49.84
N TYR A 756 2.35 -6.68 -49.86
CA TYR A 756 2.58 -5.27 -49.56
C TYR A 756 1.59 -4.79 -48.49
N PRO A 757 2.02 -3.91 -47.56
CA PRO A 757 1.14 -3.36 -46.54
C PRO A 757 0.23 -2.27 -47.14
N VAL A 758 -1.07 -2.37 -46.87
CA VAL A 758 -2.07 -1.33 -47.12
C VAL A 758 -2.38 -0.64 -45.80
N LYS A 759 -2.32 0.69 -45.80
CA LYS A 759 -2.57 1.51 -44.62
C LYS A 759 -4.00 1.35 -44.11
N TRP A 760 -4.17 1.28 -42.80
CA TRP A 760 -5.43 1.01 -42.10
C TRP A 760 -6.64 1.81 -42.63
N TYR A 761 -6.45 3.08 -43.01
CA TYR A 761 -7.52 3.97 -43.51
C TYR A 761 -7.92 3.70 -44.97
N LYS A 762 -7.09 2.96 -45.74
CA LYS A 762 -7.41 2.51 -47.11
C LYS A 762 -7.95 1.10 -47.14
N VAL A 763 -7.80 0.33 -46.06
CA VAL A 763 -8.25 -1.07 -45.98
C VAL A 763 -9.68 -1.25 -46.48
N PRO A 764 -10.68 -0.41 -46.10
CA PRO A 764 -12.06 -0.58 -46.57
C PRO A 764 -12.24 -0.58 -48.09
N GLU A 765 -11.35 0.09 -48.84
CA GLU A 765 -11.40 0.16 -50.31
C GLU A 765 -10.87 -1.10 -51.00
N PHE A 766 -10.03 -1.88 -50.30
CA PHE A 766 -9.31 -3.04 -50.84
C PHE A 766 -9.89 -4.38 -50.38
N MET A 767 -10.78 -4.41 -49.37
CA MET A 767 -11.39 -5.64 -48.88
C MET A 767 -12.21 -6.35 -49.96
N HIS A 768 -12.20 -7.68 -49.94
CA HIS A 768 -12.96 -8.48 -50.89
C HIS A 768 -14.40 -8.71 -50.42
N LEU A 769 -14.64 -8.65 -49.10
CA LEU A 769 -15.96 -8.68 -48.50
C LEU A 769 -16.46 -7.25 -48.24
N PRO A 770 -17.73 -6.94 -48.59
CA PRO A 770 -18.34 -5.70 -48.16
C PRO A 770 -18.46 -5.71 -46.64
N TYR A 771 -18.35 -4.54 -46.03
CA TYR A 771 -18.65 -4.37 -44.61
C TYR A 771 -20.08 -4.85 -44.34
N ALA A 772 -20.28 -5.59 -43.25
CA ALA A 772 -21.59 -6.10 -42.86
C ALA A 772 -22.61 -4.96 -42.63
N THR A 773 -22.11 -3.76 -42.34
CA THR A 773 -22.87 -2.52 -42.18
C THR A 773 -23.26 -1.81 -43.49
N ALA A 774 -22.73 -2.24 -44.63
CA ALA A 774 -23.09 -1.76 -45.96
C ALA A 774 -24.18 -2.63 -46.64
N MET A 775 -24.56 -3.76 -46.02
CA MET A 775 -25.72 -4.59 -46.37
C MET A 775 -26.91 -4.29 -45.46
#